data_AF-A0AAD6FM98-F1
#
_entry.id   AF-A0AAD6FM98-F1
#
_cell.length_a   1.000
_cell.length_b   1.000
_cell.length_c   1.000
_cell.angle_alpha   90.00
_cell.angle_beta   90.00
_cell.angle_gamma   90.00
#
_symmetry.space_group_name_H-M   'P 1'
#
loop_
_entity.id
_entity.type
_entity.pdbx_description
1 polymer ?
#
loop_
_entity_poly.entity_id
_entity_poly.type
_entity_poly.pdbx_seq_one_letter_code
_entity_poly.pdbx_strand_id
1 'polypeptide(L)'
;MLLICLAVLGLTSSSLSAAIPPPDTTGSRNKLLLVSFDGFRWDYDQDVDTPNLDKMAWDGVRAEYVTPPFLTITSPAHFTLLTGRYVENHGVIHNMWFNTTTQEKKQYYQTQFVDSYWDNGSLPIWITAQRQGLKAGSLHFPGTAGTYRGETVGVRQVEPFLYDHSNETDWRLNIAKVIGEWFHQQDLDFVSLYFGEPDLIGHKYGPNSEERREMVQQVDRTVGYIRDKVQEHGLTDRLNIIITADHGMTTVLRSGTFEEITLSKIPGFSFKDVKFHLVDYGPAGMLLPKEGMLEKVYQALKGSHPHLHVYKKEEMPARLHYGNHPRLLPIILFADPGYVINGFFPLQFHKGEHGFDNQVMDMKPFFRVVGPDFKTNVVFRSFETVNVYPLMCHLLGINPEVNDGHLDNTKDMMVPNKKNSSTNPTRIKLLLISFDGFRWDYDRDVETPNLDKMAQDGAKALYATPPFVTITSPSHFTMLTGRSVENHGLIHNIWFNTTTQQKKQYYEAQFVDSYWDNGSLPIWITAQRQGLKAGSLHFPGTAATYRGETVGVRQVESGFYDHSNETDWRLNIDKVIGEWFHQQDLDFVSLYFGEPDLIGHEFGPDSPERLEMIQQVDRTVGYIRDKVQEHGLTDRLNIIITADHGMTTILRDGQVNKIILSKIPGFSFKDIQFQLLDYGPLGMLLPKEGMLEKVYKALKGSHPHLHVYKKEEMPARLHYGNHPRLLPIILIADPGYVVNGFLPLHYVKGDHGFDNEAMEMKALFRVVGPDFQKNRVVDPIDLVDVYALMCHLLGIHPEINDGHLDNTKHMLVNTGGDNNSPTSTCPTAPTCIPHCHYWDTCLTIIRFITVKFHFHCGQHYYTYFRAFLSELNTSYKVPSRGEVSERFLPKMYEAALLNLKTELQEVEYAALTGDGWTSTAEVSQTGDNIAAEIGQCLEDFSLKGKVE
;
A
#
# COMPACT_ATOMS: atom_id res chain seq x y z
N MET A 1 73.92 -34.58 -5.87
CA MET A 1 73.23 -34.69 -7.16
C MET A 1 71.74 -34.82 -6.89
N LEU A 2 70.95 -33.90 -7.44
CA LEU A 2 69.50 -33.95 -7.64
C LEU A 2 68.53 -34.08 -6.43
N LEU A 3 67.75 -33.00 -6.28
CA LEU A 3 66.28 -32.93 -6.31
C LEU A 3 65.45 -32.94 -5.00
N ILE A 4 64.69 -31.83 -4.90
CA ILE A 4 63.28 -31.70 -4.47
C ILE A 4 63.01 -31.47 -2.98
N CYS A 5 62.80 -30.20 -2.59
CA CYS A 5 61.47 -29.61 -2.33
C CYS A 5 61.60 -28.16 -1.79
N LEU A 6 61.26 -27.20 -2.67
CA LEU A 6 60.96 -25.78 -2.45
C LEU A 6 59.43 -25.64 -2.45
N ALA A 7 58.73 -24.66 -1.86
CA ALA A 7 59.08 -23.45 -1.15
C ALA A 7 57.80 -22.92 -0.47
N VAL A 8 57.91 -22.44 0.77
CA VAL A 8 57.03 -21.41 1.34
C VAL A 8 57.94 -20.47 2.10
N LEU A 9 58.13 -19.25 1.60
CA LEU A 9 58.36 -18.01 2.36
C LEU A 9 58.84 -16.89 1.41
N GLY A 10 58.13 -15.75 1.49
CA GLY A 10 58.72 -14.43 1.26
C GLY A 10 58.64 -13.89 -0.16
N LEU A 11 57.56 -13.16 -0.48
CA LEU A 11 57.63 -12.06 -1.43
C LEU A 11 56.86 -10.86 -0.88
N THR A 12 57.64 -9.82 -0.59
CA THR A 12 57.24 -8.43 -0.43
C THR A 12 56.61 -7.92 -1.73
N SER A 13 55.37 -7.42 -1.68
CA SER A 13 54.79 -6.62 -2.75
C SER A 13 54.44 -5.23 -2.21
N SER A 14 55.27 -4.26 -2.58
CA SER A 14 54.94 -2.84 -2.61
C SER A 14 53.75 -2.60 -3.54
N SER A 15 52.55 -2.50 -2.98
CA SER A 15 51.38 -1.99 -3.69
C SER A 15 51.40 -0.47 -3.66
N LEU A 16 51.64 0.12 -4.83
CA LEU A 16 51.38 1.52 -5.13
C LEU A 16 49.96 1.88 -4.66
N SER A 17 49.86 2.79 -3.68
CA SER A 17 48.63 3.48 -3.37
C SER A 17 48.24 4.30 -4.59
N ALA A 18 47.22 3.85 -5.32
CA ALA A 18 46.58 4.70 -6.31
C ALA A 18 45.89 5.84 -5.55
N ALA A 19 46.52 7.02 -5.57
CA ALA A 19 45.89 8.24 -5.11
C ALA A 19 44.61 8.45 -5.91
N ILE A 20 43.47 8.30 -5.25
CA ILE A 20 42.16 8.67 -5.78
C ILE A 20 42.25 10.17 -6.10
N PRO A 21 41.95 10.61 -7.33
CA PRO A 21 41.93 12.04 -7.62
C PRO A 21 40.84 12.69 -6.76
N PRO A 22 41.08 13.90 -6.20
CA PRO A 22 40.02 14.62 -5.52
C PRO A 22 38.85 14.82 -6.49
N PRO A 23 37.58 14.63 -6.05
CA PRO A 23 36.44 14.90 -6.90
C PRO A 23 36.49 16.35 -7.37
N ASP A 24 36.23 16.54 -8.66
CA ASP A 24 36.26 17.81 -9.39
C ASP A 24 35.45 18.90 -8.66
N THR A 25 36.15 19.84 -8.01
CA THR A 25 35.59 20.90 -7.17
C THR A 25 35.28 22.15 -8.00
N THR A 26 34.25 22.10 -8.84
CA THR A 26 33.78 23.31 -9.56
C THR A 26 32.27 23.54 -9.56
N GLY A 27 31.52 22.82 -8.70
CA GLY A 27 30.13 23.15 -8.36
C GLY A 27 29.96 23.34 -6.86
N SER A 28 29.49 24.51 -6.42
CA SER A 28 29.14 24.78 -5.01
C SER A 28 28.21 23.69 -4.47
N ARG A 29 28.71 22.85 -3.55
CA ARG A 29 27.91 21.91 -2.76
C ARG A 29 27.14 22.65 -1.66
N ASN A 30 25.99 22.11 -1.28
CA ASN A 30 25.22 22.59 -0.15
C ASN A 30 25.91 22.17 1.16
N LYS A 31 25.75 23.00 2.19
CA LYS A 31 26.31 22.86 3.52
C LYS A 31 25.30 22.18 4.44
N LEU A 32 25.75 21.71 5.60
CA LEU A 32 24.89 21.01 6.56
C LEU A 32 25.12 21.47 8.00
N LEU A 33 24.04 21.88 8.66
CA LEU A 33 23.97 22.12 10.09
C LEU A 33 23.17 21.01 10.77
N LEU A 34 23.77 20.31 11.73
CA LEU A 34 23.08 19.40 12.65
C LEU A 34 22.88 20.11 13.99
N VAL A 35 21.63 20.22 14.46
CA VAL A 35 21.27 20.77 15.77
C VAL A 35 20.60 19.68 16.61
N SER A 36 21.09 19.48 17.83
CA SER A 36 20.46 18.59 18.81
C SER A 36 19.96 19.38 20.02
N PHE A 37 18.69 19.18 20.38
CA PHE A 37 18.09 19.65 21.63
C PHE A 37 17.89 18.44 22.55
N ASP A 38 18.78 18.26 23.52
CA ASP A 38 18.82 17.07 24.39
C ASP A 38 17.46 16.79 25.05
N GLY A 39 17.03 15.51 25.03
CA GLY A 39 15.80 15.09 25.69
C GLY A 39 14.49 15.61 25.07
N PHE A 40 14.52 16.25 23.90
CA PHE A 40 13.31 16.76 23.24
C PHE A 40 12.48 15.60 22.65
N ARG A 41 11.44 15.20 23.38
CA ARG A 41 10.51 14.13 23.02
C ARG A 41 9.63 14.51 21.83
N TRP A 42 9.26 13.53 21.02
CA TRP A 42 8.55 13.68 19.75
C TRP A 42 7.25 14.49 19.80
N ASP A 43 6.59 14.57 20.97
CA ASP A 43 5.29 15.21 21.18
C ASP A 43 5.37 16.52 21.98
N TYR A 44 6.56 16.97 22.40
CA TYR A 44 6.71 18.16 23.24
C TYR A 44 6.28 19.47 22.54
N ASP A 45 6.21 19.47 21.23
CA ASP A 45 5.72 20.57 20.41
C ASP A 45 4.20 20.53 20.18
N GLN A 46 3.50 19.48 20.65
CA GLN A 46 2.05 19.32 20.46
C GLN A 46 1.22 19.99 21.56
N ASP A 47 1.81 20.28 22.71
CA ASP A 47 1.15 20.93 23.85
C ASP A 47 1.65 22.35 24.14
N VAL A 48 2.40 22.92 23.18
CA VAL A 48 3.00 24.26 23.22
C VAL A 48 2.80 24.92 21.85
N ASP A 49 2.49 26.22 21.82
CA ASP A 49 2.47 27.00 20.58
C ASP A 49 3.92 27.17 20.06
N THR A 50 4.24 26.52 18.94
CA THR A 50 5.60 26.44 18.38
C THR A 50 5.65 26.92 16.92
N PRO A 51 5.34 28.20 16.65
CA PRO A 51 5.18 28.71 15.29
C PRO A 51 6.44 28.60 14.44
N ASN A 52 7.64 28.63 15.01
CA ASN A 52 8.88 28.53 14.24
C ASN A 52 9.22 27.09 13.86
N LEU A 53 9.01 26.15 14.79
CA LEU A 53 9.09 24.73 14.51
C LEU A 53 8.03 24.39 13.45
N ASP A 54 6.77 24.78 13.63
CA ASP A 54 5.68 24.51 12.67
C ASP A 54 5.98 25.06 11.29
N LYS A 55 6.49 26.29 11.23
CA LYS A 55 6.95 26.87 9.97
C LYS A 55 8.11 26.07 9.38
N MET A 56 9.05 25.55 10.18
CA MET A 56 10.13 24.70 9.70
C MET A 56 9.61 23.36 9.14
N ALA A 57 8.61 22.75 9.77
CA ALA A 57 7.98 21.54 9.24
C ALA A 57 7.23 21.80 7.93
N TRP A 58 6.55 22.94 7.82
CA TRP A 58 5.86 23.35 6.59
C TRP A 58 6.85 23.68 5.47
N ASP A 59 7.94 24.38 5.78
CA ASP A 59 8.98 24.72 4.80
C ASP A 59 9.89 23.50 4.47
N GLY A 60 9.71 22.34 5.12
CA GLY A 60 10.62 21.22 5.05
C GLY A 60 9.95 19.85 5.26
N VAL A 61 10.65 18.96 5.96
CA VAL A 61 10.14 17.63 6.31
C VAL A 61 10.17 17.46 7.83
N ARG A 62 9.09 16.96 8.41
CA ARG A 62 9.07 16.47 9.80
C ARG A 62 8.85 14.97 9.82
N ALA A 63 9.56 14.24 10.67
CA ALA A 63 9.23 12.84 10.91
C ALA A 63 8.13 12.71 11.97
N GLU A 64 7.35 11.63 11.95
CA GLU A 64 6.42 11.28 13.03
C GLU A 64 7.16 11.22 14.38
N TYR A 65 8.31 10.53 14.38
CA TYR A 65 9.29 10.44 15.47
C TYR A 65 10.52 9.68 14.97
N VAL A 66 11.61 9.69 15.75
CA VAL A 66 12.79 8.85 15.49
C VAL A 66 12.92 7.78 16.58
N THR A 67 13.38 6.59 16.23
CA THR A 67 13.69 5.53 17.21
C THR A 67 15.16 5.61 17.61
N PRO A 68 15.49 5.95 18.87
CA PRO A 68 16.86 6.02 19.33
C PRO A 68 17.46 4.61 19.54
N PRO A 69 18.79 4.49 19.63
CA PRO A 69 19.39 3.24 20.07
C PRO A 69 19.06 2.98 21.54
N PHE A 70 19.08 1.71 21.95
CA PHE A 70 19.23 1.36 23.36
C PHE A 70 20.74 1.32 23.68
N LEU A 71 21.24 1.91 24.75
CA LEU A 71 20.55 2.63 25.83
C LEU A 71 20.18 4.08 25.43
N THR A 72 18.94 4.50 25.70
CA THR A 72 18.39 5.81 25.29
C THR A 72 18.83 6.94 26.24
N ILE A 73 20.14 7.17 26.36
CA ILE A 73 20.74 8.26 27.14
C ILE A 73 21.78 9.02 26.29
N THR A 74 22.19 10.20 26.76
CA THR A 74 22.93 11.21 26.00
C THR A 74 24.11 10.72 25.15
N SER A 75 25.20 10.22 25.76
CA SER A 75 26.44 9.88 25.06
C SER A 75 26.27 8.74 24.05
N PRO A 76 25.66 7.58 24.40
CA PRO A 76 25.38 6.51 23.45
C PRO A 76 24.50 6.97 22.29
N ALA A 77 23.40 7.66 22.56
CA ALA A 77 22.45 8.08 21.53
C ALA A 77 23.04 9.12 20.57
N HIS A 78 23.73 10.15 21.09
CA HIS A 78 24.43 11.13 20.25
C HIS A 78 25.57 10.49 19.45
N PHE A 79 26.32 9.54 20.01
CA PHE A 79 27.39 8.91 19.24
C PHE A 79 26.85 7.98 18.14
N THR A 80 25.70 7.35 18.35
CA THR A 80 24.95 6.66 17.29
C THR A 80 24.52 7.63 16.18
N LEU A 81 23.96 8.80 16.54
CA LEU A 81 23.59 9.84 15.57
C LEU A 81 24.78 10.30 14.71
N LEU A 82 25.97 10.41 15.31
CA LEU A 82 27.18 10.90 14.66
C LEU A 82 27.95 9.87 13.85
N THR A 83 27.76 8.58 14.12
CA THR A 83 28.52 7.48 13.48
C THR A 83 27.66 6.54 12.64
N GLY A 84 26.34 6.59 12.82
CA GLY A 84 25.40 5.65 12.20
C GLY A 84 25.52 4.23 12.73
N ARG A 85 26.20 4.01 13.85
CA ARG A 85 26.43 2.68 14.42
C ARG A 85 25.61 2.48 15.68
N TYR A 86 25.09 1.28 15.87
CA TYR A 86 24.48 0.90 17.14
C TYR A 86 25.49 0.90 18.28
N VAL A 87 24.98 0.95 19.51
CA VAL A 87 25.80 1.13 20.71
C VAL A 87 26.80 0.00 20.92
N GLU A 88 26.39 -1.24 20.65
CA GLU A 88 27.30 -2.39 20.72
C GLU A 88 28.43 -2.35 19.67
N ASN A 89 28.22 -1.65 18.56
CA ASN A 89 29.20 -1.56 17.47
C ASN A 89 30.16 -0.38 17.64
N HIS A 90 29.72 0.70 18.30
CA HIS A 90 30.53 1.89 18.54
C HIS A 90 31.05 2.04 19.96
N GLY A 91 30.73 1.17 20.91
CA GLY A 91 31.41 1.11 22.22
C GLY A 91 31.30 2.29 23.21
N VAL A 92 30.65 3.41 22.87
CA VAL A 92 30.21 4.44 23.83
C VAL A 92 28.92 3.96 24.50
N ILE A 93 29.06 3.13 25.53
CA ILE A 93 27.94 2.33 26.08
C ILE A 93 27.13 3.02 27.18
N HIS A 94 27.59 4.15 27.74
CA HIS A 94 26.94 4.86 28.84
C HIS A 94 27.33 6.35 28.89
N ASN A 95 26.62 7.18 29.65
CA ASN A 95 27.05 8.54 29.99
C ASN A 95 28.26 8.57 30.97
N MET A 96 28.74 7.41 31.41
CA MET A 96 29.83 7.31 32.36
C MET A 96 30.94 6.44 31.78
N TRP A 97 32.17 6.93 31.88
CA TRP A 97 33.34 6.11 31.67
C TRP A 97 33.67 5.41 32.98
N PHE A 98 34.14 4.17 32.90
CA PHE A 98 34.54 3.42 34.08
C PHE A 98 35.66 2.44 33.81
N ASN A 99 36.36 2.07 34.88
CA ASN A 99 37.35 1.02 34.90
C ASN A 99 37.03 0.01 36.01
N THR A 100 36.69 -1.21 35.62
CA THR A 100 36.28 -2.27 36.56
C THR A 100 37.41 -2.80 37.44
N THR A 101 38.67 -2.51 37.09
CA THR A 101 39.86 -2.92 37.85
C THR A 101 40.21 -1.89 38.91
N THR A 102 40.21 -0.60 38.57
CA THR A 102 40.49 0.49 39.53
C THR A 102 39.24 0.94 40.29
N GLN A 103 38.05 0.51 39.87
CA GLN A 103 36.73 0.99 40.30
C GLN A 103 36.47 2.48 40.02
N GLU A 104 37.31 3.13 39.22
CA GLU A 104 37.13 4.52 38.84
C GLU A 104 35.88 4.69 37.97
N LYS A 105 35.16 5.80 38.21
CA LYS A 105 34.00 6.25 37.45
C LYS A 105 34.16 7.73 37.14
N LYS A 106 33.92 8.12 35.88
CA LYS A 106 33.90 9.51 35.42
C LYS A 106 32.51 9.84 34.90
N GLN A 107 31.95 10.95 35.35
CA GLN A 107 30.62 11.42 34.91
C GLN A 107 30.70 11.99 33.50
N TYR A 108 29.53 12.22 32.90
CA TYR A 108 29.34 12.70 31.53
C TYR A 108 30.40 13.70 31.04
N TYR A 109 30.52 14.86 31.68
CA TYR A 109 31.48 15.90 31.27
C TYR A 109 32.92 15.39 31.22
N GLN A 110 33.39 14.67 32.26
CA GLN A 110 34.76 14.18 32.29
C GLN A 110 35.01 13.10 31.24
N THR A 111 33.98 12.36 30.81
CA THR A 111 34.14 11.34 29.76
C THR A 111 34.56 11.95 28.43
N GLN A 112 34.16 13.20 28.13
CA GLN A 112 34.49 13.89 26.89
C GLN A 112 36.02 14.00 26.66
N PHE A 113 36.80 14.02 27.75
CA PHE A 113 38.26 14.14 27.75
C PHE A 113 38.99 12.80 27.89
N VAL A 114 38.28 11.68 27.72
CA VAL A 114 38.87 10.34 27.73
C VAL A 114 38.86 9.79 26.31
N ASP A 115 39.93 10.06 25.55
CA ASP A 115 40.02 9.69 24.12
C ASP A 115 39.70 8.21 23.89
N SER A 116 40.28 7.32 24.69
CA SER A 116 40.00 5.87 24.59
C SER A 116 38.53 5.48 24.75
N TYR A 117 37.69 6.34 25.33
CA TYR A 117 36.25 6.09 25.43
C TYR A 117 35.55 6.33 24.10
N TRP A 118 35.83 7.47 23.47
CA TRP A 118 35.21 7.93 22.23
C TRP A 118 35.86 7.32 20.98
N ASP A 119 37.17 7.13 20.98
CA ASP A 119 37.91 6.47 19.89
C ASP A 119 37.98 4.96 20.11
N ASN A 120 37.05 4.26 19.48
CA ASN A 120 36.92 2.80 19.49
C ASN A 120 36.92 2.21 18.07
N GLY A 121 37.41 2.99 17.10
CA GLY A 121 37.41 2.62 15.69
C GLY A 121 36.24 3.18 14.88
N SER A 122 35.18 3.68 15.52
CA SER A 122 34.09 4.42 14.87
C SER A 122 34.41 5.92 14.81
N LEU A 123 34.17 6.54 13.66
CA LEU A 123 34.51 7.96 13.45
C LEU A 123 33.22 8.79 13.35
N PRO A 124 33.10 9.87 14.13
CA PRO A 124 31.98 10.79 13.99
C PRO A 124 32.06 11.55 12.67
N ILE A 125 30.90 11.97 12.16
CA ILE A 125 30.72 12.60 10.85
C ILE A 125 31.68 13.76 10.56
N TRP A 126 32.05 14.56 11.57
CA TRP A 126 33.01 15.66 11.37
C TRP A 126 34.43 15.17 11.01
N ILE A 127 34.87 14.04 11.56
CA ILE A 127 36.16 13.42 11.17
C ILE A 127 36.02 12.79 9.78
N THR A 128 34.91 12.09 9.51
CA THR A 128 34.63 11.52 8.19
C THR A 128 34.64 12.58 7.08
N ALA A 129 34.03 13.74 7.33
CA ALA A 129 33.99 14.87 6.41
C ALA A 129 35.38 15.49 6.19
N GLN A 130 36.13 15.73 7.28
CA GLN A 130 37.50 16.26 7.23
C GLN A 130 38.46 15.41 6.42
N ARG A 131 38.41 14.09 6.61
CA ARG A 131 39.25 13.14 5.87
C ARG A 131 38.93 13.10 4.38
N GLN A 132 37.77 13.60 3.99
CA GLN A 132 37.32 13.72 2.60
C GLN A 132 37.42 15.15 2.07
N GLY A 133 38.19 16.01 2.76
CA GLY A 133 38.55 17.34 2.29
C GLY A 133 37.54 18.44 2.64
N LEU A 134 36.51 18.15 3.43
CA LEU A 134 35.54 19.15 3.88
C LEU A 134 35.98 19.85 5.17
N LYS A 135 35.55 21.09 5.37
CA LYS A 135 35.76 21.83 6.62
C LYS A 135 34.63 21.54 7.59
N ALA A 136 34.93 20.90 8.71
CA ALA A 136 33.94 20.55 9.72
C ALA A 136 34.17 21.27 11.05
N GLY A 137 33.06 21.54 11.75
CA GLY A 137 33.05 22.17 13.06
C GLY A 137 32.12 21.45 14.04
N SER A 138 32.38 21.60 15.34
CA SER A 138 31.46 21.13 16.39
C SER A 138 31.44 22.08 17.58
N LEU A 139 30.25 22.48 18.01
CA LEU A 139 30.03 23.33 19.17
C LEU A 139 29.22 22.56 20.21
N HIS A 140 29.85 22.31 21.36
CA HIS A 140 29.31 21.66 22.57
C HIS A 140 28.78 20.23 22.40
N PHE A 141 28.72 19.69 21.19
CA PHE A 141 28.18 18.35 20.92
C PHE A 141 28.95 17.26 21.70
N PRO A 142 28.27 16.23 22.26
CA PRO A 142 28.95 15.14 22.96
C PRO A 142 30.05 14.50 22.10
N GLY A 143 31.26 14.41 22.66
CA GLY A 143 32.43 13.84 21.96
C GLY A 143 33.27 14.87 21.20
N THR A 144 32.92 16.16 21.24
CA THR A 144 33.70 17.24 20.59
C THR A 144 35.13 17.37 21.14
N ALA A 145 35.32 17.08 22.44
CA ALA A 145 36.64 17.16 23.06
C ALA A 145 37.57 16.00 22.68
N GLY A 146 37.00 14.85 22.31
CA GLY A 146 37.73 13.62 22.04
C GLY A 146 38.64 13.71 20.81
N THR A 147 39.72 12.92 20.85
CA THR A 147 40.65 12.70 19.75
C THR A 147 40.39 11.34 19.10
N TYR A 148 40.12 11.32 17.81
CA TYR A 148 39.74 10.13 17.04
C TYR A 148 40.86 9.76 16.06
N ARG A 149 41.53 8.63 16.29
CA ARG A 149 42.70 8.17 15.52
C ARG A 149 43.77 9.25 15.37
N GLY A 150 44.00 10.02 16.44
CA GLY A 150 44.97 11.11 16.47
C GLY A 150 44.48 12.45 15.91
N GLU A 151 43.22 12.55 15.47
CA GLU A 151 42.65 13.76 14.89
C GLU A 151 41.55 14.35 15.78
N THR A 152 41.46 15.68 15.80
CA THR A 152 40.33 16.41 16.39
C THR A 152 39.53 17.09 15.29
N VAL A 153 38.29 17.48 15.57
CA VAL A 153 37.54 18.34 14.65
C VAL A 153 38.30 19.67 14.46
N GLY A 154 38.30 20.18 13.22
CA GLY A 154 39.15 21.28 12.77
C GLY A 154 38.78 22.61 13.41
N VAL A 155 37.47 22.85 13.58
CA VAL A 155 36.96 23.99 14.36
C VAL A 155 36.11 23.44 15.51
N ARG A 156 36.46 23.74 16.77
CA ARG A 156 35.65 23.31 17.91
C ARG A 156 35.55 24.33 19.01
N GLN A 157 34.44 24.22 19.73
CA GLN A 157 34.29 24.73 21.07
C GLN A 157 33.65 23.63 21.92
N VAL A 158 34.37 23.19 22.96
CA VAL A 158 33.86 22.22 23.94
C VAL A 158 33.07 23.00 24.99
N GLU A 159 32.00 22.40 25.51
CA GLU A 159 31.25 22.98 26.63
C GLU A 159 32.18 23.29 27.82
N PRO A 160 32.02 24.44 28.49
CA PRO A 160 32.75 24.70 29.71
C PRO A 160 32.19 23.86 30.88
N PHE A 161 33.02 23.58 31.88
CA PHE A 161 32.65 22.74 33.03
C PHE A 161 31.41 23.22 33.79
N LEU A 162 31.16 24.53 33.81
CA LEU A 162 29.98 25.15 34.42
C LEU A 162 29.20 25.91 33.34
N TYR A 163 28.56 25.18 32.43
CA TYR A 163 27.72 25.76 31.40
C TYR A 163 26.27 25.87 31.87
N ASP A 164 25.67 27.05 31.69
CA ASP A 164 24.24 27.24 31.92
C ASP A 164 23.48 26.88 30.64
N HIS A 165 22.94 25.66 30.62
CA HIS A 165 22.22 25.16 29.45
C HIS A 165 20.90 25.90 29.22
N SER A 166 20.33 26.62 30.20
CA SER A 166 19.05 27.31 30.03
C SER A 166 19.20 28.77 29.55
N ASN A 167 20.43 29.29 29.43
CA ASN A 167 20.68 30.70 29.08
C ASN A 167 20.45 31.00 27.58
N GLU A 168 19.28 31.57 27.25
CA GLU A 168 18.92 31.95 25.87
C GLU A 168 19.90 32.94 25.23
N THR A 169 20.56 33.81 26.02
CA THR A 169 21.54 34.77 25.49
C THR A 169 22.77 34.05 24.95
N ASP A 170 23.28 33.07 25.70
CA ASP A 170 24.43 32.26 25.27
C ASP A 170 24.06 31.40 24.05
N TRP A 171 22.82 30.91 23.97
CA TRP A 171 22.33 30.19 22.80
C TRP A 171 22.38 31.07 21.55
N ARG A 172 21.88 32.30 21.64
CA ARG A 172 21.90 33.27 20.54
C ARG A 172 23.33 33.64 20.12
N LEU A 173 24.26 33.76 21.08
CA LEU A 173 25.67 34.00 20.78
C LEU A 173 26.31 32.81 20.05
N ASN A 174 26.05 31.58 20.50
CA ASN A 174 26.54 30.37 19.84
C ASN A 174 25.98 30.23 18.42
N ILE A 175 24.70 30.54 18.20
CA ILE A 175 24.08 30.53 16.86
C ILE A 175 24.70 31.61 15.96
N ALA A 176 24.83 32.83 16.46
CA ALA A 176 25.47 33.92 15.70
C ALA A 176 26.90 33.56 15.29
N LYS A 177 27.64 32.91 16.17
CA LYS A 177 28.97 32.37 15.88
C LYS A 177 28.94 31.28 14.81
N VAL A 178 28.09 30.25 14.97
CA VAL A 178 28.02 29.13 14.01
C VAL A 178 27.59 29.61 12.62
N ILE A 179 26.54 30.42 12.52
CA ILE A 179 26.03 30.87 11.24
C ILE A 179 26.91 31.99 10.64
N GLY A 180 27.24 33.01 11.42
CA GLY A 180 27.94 34.21 10.95
C GLY A 180 29.46 34.04 10.84
N GLU A 181 30.11 33.40 11.82
CA GLU A 181 31.57 33.20 11.76
C GLU A 181 31.93 31.90 11.05
N TRP A 182 31.31 30.77 11.41
CA TRP A 182 31.76 29.46 10.91
C TRP A 182 31.26 29.16 9.49
N PHE A 183 29.95 29.21 9.26
CA PHE A 183 29.42 28.97 7.91
C PHE A 183 29.71 30.12 6.95
N HIS A 184 29.47 31.37 7.36
CA HIS A 184 29.57 32.50 6.45
C HIS A 184 31.02 33.00 6.23
N GLN A 185 31.82 33.20 7.29
CA GLN A 185 33.18 33.75 7.13
C GLN A 185 34.26 32.69 6.89
N GLN A 186 34.23 31.59 7.66
CA GLN A 186 35.24 30.51 7.55
C GLN A 186 34.88 29.47 6.48
N ASP A 187 33.66 29.54 5.94
CA ASP A 187 33.15 28.70 4.86
C ASP A 187 33.17 27.21 5.22
N LEU A 188 32.73 26.87 6.45
CA LEU A 188 32.59 25.47 6.87
C LEU A 188 31.51 24.74 6.05
N ASP A 189 31.68 23.44 5.82
CA ASP A 189 30.76 22.59 5.08
C ASP A 189 29.78 21.85 6.01
N PHE A 190 30.25 21.49 7.21
CA PHE A 190 29.46 20.80 8.23
C PHE A 190 29.67 21.44 9.61
N VAL A 191 28.60 21.65 10.37
CA VAL A 191 28.68 21.98 11.80
C VAL A 191 27.66 21.18 12.60
N SER A 192 28.09 20.59 13.71
CA SER A 192 27.21 20.06 14.76
C SER A 192 27.09 21.05 15.92
N LEU A 193 25.85 21.30 16.37
CA LEU A 193 25.50 22.25 17.42
C LEU A 193 24.57 21.57 18.45
N TYR A 194 24.88 21.72 19.73
CA TYR A 194 24.15 21.05 20.81
C TYR A 194 23.63 22.04 21.86
N PHE A 195 22.41 21.78 22.31
CA PHE A 195 21.75 22.42 23.44
C PHE A 195 21.30 21.34 24.43
N GLY A 196 21.58 21.52 25.72
CA GLY A 196 21.27 20.53 26.77
C GLY A 196 19.86 20.63 27.34
N GLU A 197 18.97 21.35 26.67
CA GLU A 197 17.57 21.51 27.06
C GLU A 197 16.68 21.00 25.91
N PRO A 198 15.47 20.49 26.20
CA PRO A 198 14.73 20.57 27.47
C PRO A 198 15.05 19.48 28.53
N ASP A 199 16.08 18.66 28.32
CA ASP A 199 16.41 17.54 29.21
C ASP A 199 16.55 17.91 30.70
N LEU A 200 17.39 18.92 31.02
CA LEU A 200 17.63 19.33 32.41
C LEU A 200 16.36 19.79 33.12
N ILE A 201 15.54 20.62 32.45
CA ILE A 201 14.25 21.06 32.99
C ILE A 201 13.32 19.87 33.18
N GLY A 202 13.24 18.95 32.22
CA GLY A 202 12.36 17.80 32.32
C GLY A 202 12.81 16.78 33.39
N HIS A 203 14.11 16.62 33.65
CA HIS A 203 14.58 15.86 34.82
C HIS A 203 14.12 16.50 36.13
N LYS A 204 14.27 17.83 36.25
CA LYS A 204 14.01 18.57 37.50
C LYS A 204 12.51 18.67 37.81
N TYR A 205 11.69 18.94 36.80
CA TYR A 205 10.26 19.26 36.97
C TYR A 205 9.32 18.17 36.44
N GLY A 206 9.79 17.31 35.54
CA GLY A 206 9.02 16.24 34.89
C GLY A 206 8.67 16.59 33.43
N PRO A 207 8.47 15.60 32.55
CA PRO A 207 8.23 15.83 31.12
C PRO A 207 6.87 16.51 30.83
N ASN A 208 5.95 16.52 31.79
CA ASN A 208 4.61 17.11 31.64
C ASN A 208 4.45 18.44 32.40
N SER A 209 5.53 19.03 32.89
CA SER A 209 5.47 20.25 33.72
C SER A 209 5.31 21.51 32.88
N GLU A 210 4.83 22.59 33.52
CA GLU A 210 4.73 23.91 32.88
C GLU A 210 6.12 24.47 32.55
N GLU A 211 7.12 24.25 33.41
CA GLU A 211 8.50 24.67 33.18
C GLU A 211 9.08 24.03 31.91
N ARG A 212 8.73 22.77 31.62
CA ARG A 212 9.12 22.13 30.35
C ARG A 212 8.46 22.83 29.17
N ARG A 213 7.18 23.20 29.27
CA ARG A 213 6.47 23.93 28.21
C ARG A 213 7.11 25.28 27.92
N GLU A 214 7.45 26.05 28.97
CA GLU A 214 8.19 27.31 28.85
C GLU A 214 9.56 27.11 28.16
N MET A 215 10.27 26.03 28.50
CA MET A 215 11.53 25.70 27.84
C MET A 215 11.34 25.34 26.36
N VAL A 216 10.29 24.63 25.99
CA VAL A 216 9.96 24.35 24.58
C VAL A 216 9.64 25.63 23.81
N GLN A 217 8.97 26.61 24.43
CA GLN A 217 8.78 27.95 23.82
C GLN A 217 10.13 28.64 23.55
N GLN A 218 11.11 28.48 24.45
CA GLN A 218 12.47 28.98 24.23
C GLN A 218 13.18 28.24 23.08
N VAL A 219 13.04 26.92 23.00
CA VAL A 219 13.54 26.13 21.86
C VAL A 219 12.93 26.61 20.55
N ASP A 220 11.61 26.86 20.50
CA ASP A 220 10.95 27.38 19.31
C ASP A 220 11.50 28.75 18.87
N ARG A 221 11.62 29.71 19.80
CA ARG A 221 12.26 31.02 19.51
C ARG A 221 13.69 30.87 19.01
N THR A 222 14.39 29.86 19.50
CA THR A 222 15.77 29.55 19.11
C THR A 222 15.83 29.00 17.70
N VAL A 223 14.91 28.11 17.31
CA VAL A 223 14.75 27.65 15.93
C VAL A 223 14.46 28.82 15.00
N GLY A 224 13.55 29.73 15.39
CA GLY A 224 13.30 30.97 14.65
C GLY A 224 14.56 31.79 14.44
N TYR A 225 15.33 32.03 15.50
CA TYR A 225 16.58 32.78 15.45
C TYR A 225 17.67 32.12 14.58
N ILE A 226 17.77 30.79 14.57
CA ILE A 226 18.65 30.06 13.65
C ILE A 226 18.28 30.41 12.20
N ARG A 227 16.99 30.30 11.86
CA ARG A 227 16.51 30.54 10.50
C ARG A 227 16.68 32.00 10.07
N ASP A 228 16.44 32.94 10.97
CA ASP A 228 16.68 34.37 10.74
C ASP A 228 18.15 34.64 10.40
N LYS A 229 19.08 34.04 11.17
CA LYS A 229 20.52 34.22 10.91
C LYS A 229 20.97 33.56 9.61
N VAL A 230 20.39 32.42 9.25
CA VAL A 230 20.66 31.76 7.96
C VAL A 230 20.23 32.66 6.81
N GLN A 231 19.07 33.31 6.93
CA GLN A 231 18.59 34.27 5.94
C GLN A 231 19.44 35.54 5.88
N GLU A 232 19.76 36.13 7.04
CA GLU A 232 20.59 37.36 7.16
C GLU A 232 21.96 37.21 6.49
N HIS A 233 22.56 36.03 6.59
CA HIS A 233 23.86 35.73 6.00
C HIS A 233 23.79 35.13 4.57
N GLY A 234 22.60 35.08 3.96
CA GLY A 234 22.41 34.61 2.58
C GLY A 234 22.69 33.12 2.39
N LEU A 235 22.45 32.31 3.42
CA LEU A 235 22.74 30.87 3.42
C LEU A 235 21.51 30.01 3.09
N THR A 236 20.32 30.60 2.95
CA THR A 236 19.04 29.89 2.73
C THR A 236 19.09 28.86 1.61
N ASP A 237 19.64 29.23 0.45
CA ASP A 237 19.68 28.34 -0.73
C ASP A 237 20.88 27.38 -0.74
N ARG A 238 21.69 27.39 0.33
CA ARG A 238 22.96 26.66 0.39
C ARG A 238 23.19 25.90 1.69
N LEU A 239 22.31 26.00 2.67
CA LEU A 239 22.45 25.34 3.96
C LEU A 239 21.24 24.46 4.24
N ASN A 240 21.50 23.16 4.37
CA ASN A 240 20.58 22.20 4.95
C ASN A 240 20.68 22.24 6.47
N ILE A 241 19.53 22.15 7.15
CA ILE A 241 19.44 22.17 8.60
C ILE A 241 18.68 20.92 9.04
N ILE A 242 19.31 20.12 9.89
CA ILE A 242 18.69 19.02 10.63
C ILE A 242 18.54 19.46 12.07
N ILE A 243 17.32 19.44 12.60
CA ILE A 243 17.03 19.66 14.02
C ILE A 243 16.39 18.38 14.57
N THR A 244 16.99 17.82 15.62
CA THR A 244 16.56 16.56 16.24
C THR A 244 16.87 16.57 17.73
N ALA A 245 16.57 15.47 18.39
CA ALA A 245 17.13 15.10 19.67
C ALA A 245 17.72 13.68 19.61
N ASP A 246 18.29 13.25 20.73
CA ASP A 246 18.93 11.95 20.94
C ASP A 246 18.01 10.94 21.64
N HIS A 247 17.19 11.39 22.60
CA HIS A 247 16.15 10.61 23.26
C HIS A 247 14.98 11.49 23.72
N GLY A 248 13.90 10.83 24.16
CA GLY A 248 12.84 11.43 24.96
C GLY A 248 12.93 11.01 26.44
N MET A 249 11.87 11.24 27.21
CA MET A 249 11.80 10.99 28.65
C MET A 249 10.37 10.70 29.12
N THR A 250 10.25 9.90 30.19
CA THR A 250 8.98 9.58 30.87
C THR A 250 8.98 10.08 32.32
N THR A 251 7.79 10.17 32.93
CA THR A 251 7.64 10.60 34.32
C THR A 251 8.05 9.48 35.27
N VAL A 252 8.89 9.77 36.27
CA VAL A 252 9.25 8.81 37.32
C VAL A 252 8.13 8.74 38.36
N LEU A 253 7.63 7.53 38.62
CA LEU A 253 6.61 7.27 39.62
C LEU A 253 7.23 7.34 41.02
N ARG A 254 6.68 8.20 41.88
CA ARG A 254 7.16 8.42 43.25
C ARG A 254 5.98 8.58 44.20
N SER A 255 5.76 7.59 45.08
CA SER A 255 4.93 7.68 46.29
C SER A 255 4.89 6.33 46.98
N GLY A 256 4.55 6.28 48.27
CA GLY A 256 4.38 5.03 49.06
C GLY A 256 3.25 4.09 48.58
N THR A 257 2.69 4.35 47.40
CA THR A 257 1.72 3.52 46.68
C THR A 257 2.38 2.64 45.61
N PHE A 258 3.66 2.82 45.32
CA PHE A 258 4.41 2.04 44.33
C PHE A 258 5.63 1.37 44.98
N GLU A 259 5.91 0.13 44.58
CA GLU A 259 7.10 -0.59 45.04
C GLU A 259 8.32 -0.10 44.25
N GLU A 260 9.29 0.50 44.96
CA GLU A 260 10.54 0.97 44.35
C GLU A 260 11.50 -0.20 44.13
N ILE A 261 12.22 -0.19 43.01
CA ILE A 261 13.27 -1.16 42.74
C ILE A 261 14.51 -0.77 43.56
N THR A 262 14.74 -1.48 44.66
CA THR A 262 15.95 -1.35 45.48
C THR A 262 16.68 -2.68 45.55
N LEU A 263 17.82 -2.80 44.86
CA LEU A 263 18.53 -4.07 44.71
C LEU A 263 18.94 -4.67 46.05
N SER A 264 19.41 -3.87 47.01
CA SER A 264 19.82 -4.32 48.35
C SER A 264 18.70 -4.97 49.18
N LYS A 265 17.43 -4.73 48.83
CA LYS A 265 16.25 -5.30 49.50
C LYS A 265 15.78 -6.61 48.87
N ILE A 266 16.31 -6.98 47.69
CA ILE A 266 15.91 -8.20 46.99
C ILE A 266 16.44 -9.44 47.74
N PRO A 267 15.57 -10.38 48.12
CA PRO A 267 15.98 -11.60 48.80
C PRO A 267 17.03 -12.39 48.00
N GLY A 268 18.12 -12.79 48.66
CA GLY A 268 19.19 -13.58 48.06
C GLY A 268 20.22 -12.78 47.26
N PHE A 269 19.97 -11.50 46.97
CA PHE A 269 20.97 -10.61 46.37
C PHE A 269 21.87 -9.97 47.42
N SER A 270 23.15 -9.80 47.10
CA SER A 270 24.12 -9.12 47.98
C SER A 270 25.19 -8.42 47.16
N PHE A 271 25.40 -7.12 47.42
CA PHE A 271 26.52 -6.37 46.84
C PHE A 271 27.89 -6.94 47.22
N LYS A 272 28.00 -7.78 48.25
CA LYS A 272 29.25 -8.49 48.57
C LYS A 272 29.63 -9.50 47.48
N ASP A 273 28.69 -9.97 46.67
CA ASP A 273 28.92 -10.90 45.57
C ASP A 273 29.22 -10.16 44.25
N VAL A 274 29.14 -8.81 44.25
CA VAL A 274 29.38 -7.94 43.09
C VAL A 274 30.77 -7.29 43.23
N LYS A 275 31.56 -7.34 42.15
CA LYS A 275 32.90 -6.72 42.06
C LYS A 275 32.81 -5.25 41.65
N PHE A 276 31.90 -4.92 40.74
CA PHE A 276 31.68 -3.57 40.23
C PHE A 276 30.23 -3.41 39.78
N HIS A 277 29.67 -2.20 39.90
CA HIS A 277 28.30 -1.90 39.47
C HIS A 277 28.16 -0.48 38.92
N LEU A 278 27.24 -0.32 37.97
CA LEU A 278 26.63 0.94 37.56
C LEU A 278 25.13 0.81 37.83
N VAL A 279 24.69 1.34 38.96
CA VAL A 279 23.29 1.53 39.32
C VAL A 279 23.17 2.93 39.93
N ASP A 280 21.97 3.37 40.33
CA ASP A 280 21.71 4.72 40.81
C ASP A 280 21.92 5.80 39.71
N TYR A 281 21.71 5.42 38.45
CA TYR A 281 21.81 6.26 37.25
C TYR A 281 20.61 6.00 36.34
N GLY A 282 19.41 6.07 36.91
CA GLY A 282 18.16 5.96 36.18
C GLY A 282 17.54 4.57 36.13
N PRO A 283 16.81 4.26 35.04
CA PRO A 283 16.09 3.01 34.88
C PRO A 283 16.96 1.86 34.39
N ALA A 284 18.23 2.10 34.05
CA ALA A 284 19.15 1.06 33.56
C ALA A 284 20.36 0.88 34.48
N GLY A 285 20.93 -0.32 34.47
CA GLY A 285 22.10 -0.64 35.27
C GLY A 285 22.91 -1.82 34.73
N MET A 286 24.14 -1.95 35.20
CA MET A 286 25.07 -3.01 34.83
C MET A 286 25.83 -3.52 36.04
N LEU A 287 26.00 -4.83 36.18
CA LEU A 287 26.70 -5.46 37.28
C LEU A 287 27.81 -6.38 36.76
N LEU A 288 28.95 -6.34 37.43
CA LEU A 288 30.05 -7.29 37.30
C LEU A 288 30.12 -8.14 38.58
N PRO A 289 29.62 -9.38 38.57
CA PRO A 289 29.77 -10.31 39.68
C PRO A 289 31.23 -10.66 39.96
N LYS A 290 31.52 -11.08 41.20
CA LYS A 290 32.80 -11.73 41.53
C LYS A 290 32.93 -13.07 40.82
N GLU A 291 34.16 -13.56 40.69
CA GLU A 291 34.43 -14.87 40.10
C GLU A 291 33.59 -15.97 40.77
N GLY A 292 32.95 -16.82 39.96
CA GLY A 292 32.03 -17.86 40.41
C GLY A 292 30.65 -17.39 40.89
N MET A 293 30.38 -16.08 40.97
CA MET A 293 29.11 -15.55 41.51
C MET A 293 28.09 -15.15 40.43
N LEU A 294 28.40 -15.29 39.14
CA LEU A 294 27.54 -14.87 38.02
C LEU A 294 26.11 -15.41 38.18
N GLU A 295 25.96 -16.74 38.26
CA GLU A 295 24.62 -17.35 38.33
C GLU A 295 23.91 -17.03 39.64
N LYS A 296 24.64 -16.95 40.75
CA LYS A 296 24.05 -16.59 42.04
C LYS A 296 23.42 -15.20 41.98
N VAL A 297 24.16 -14.21 41.46
CA VAL A 297 23.68 -12.83 41.33
C VAL A 297 22.53 -12.75 40.32
N TYR A 298 22.67 -13.41 39.17
CA TYR A 298 21.65 -13.40 38.13
C TYR A 298 20.32 -14.01 38.60
N GLN A 299 20.35 -15.19 39.22
CA GLN A 299 19.14 -15.87 39.72
C GLN A 299 18.48 -15.13 40.89
N ALA A 300 19.25 -14.41 41.70
CA ALA A 300 18.69 -13.58 42.77
C ALA A 300 17.89 -12.39 42.21
N LEU A 301 18.28 -11.85 41.05
CA LEU A 301 17.65 -10.67 40.46
C LEU A 301 16.58 -11.01 39.41
N LYS A 302 16.73 -12.09 38.65
CA LYS A 302 15.80 -12.45 37.58
C LYS A 302 14.40 -12.75 38.15
N GLY A 303 13.40 -11.99 37.70
CA GLY A 303 12.01 -12.14 38.16
C GLY A 303 11.79 -11.70 39.63
N SER A 304 12.76 -10.99 40.22
CA SER A 304 12.66 -10.53 41.61
C SER A 304 11.71 -9.36 41.82
N HIS A 305 11.42 -8.60 40.75
CA HIS A 305 10.48 -7.48 40.77
C HIS A 305 9.73 -7.45 39.42
N PRO A 306 8.41 -7.21 39.41
CA PRO A 306 7.59 -7.27 38.18
C PRO A 306 8.02 -6.26 37.11
N HIS A 307 8.62 -5.14 37.52
CA HIS A 307 9.07 -4.06 36.63
C HIS A 307 10.58 -4.02 36.42
N LEU A 308 11.31 -5.09 36.76
CA LEU A 308 12.75 -5.19 36.58
C LEU A 308 13.10 -6.30 35.58
N HIS A 309 13.72 -5.91 34.48
CA HIS A 309 14.25 -6.83 33.48
C HIS A 309 15.73 -7.08 33.74
N VAL A 310 16.12 -8.36 33.74
CA VAL A 310 17.48 -8.81 34.08
C VAL A 310 17.96 -9.78 33.04
N TYR A 311 19.05 -9.43 32.38
CA TYR A 311 19.66 -10.23 31.32
C TYR A 311 21.11 -10.50 31.66
N LYS A 312 21.59 -11.71 31.32
CA LYS A 312 23.01 -11.84 31.03
C LYS A 312 23.28 -11.11 29.73
N LYS A 313 24.46 -10.54 29.58
CA LYS A 313 24.83 -9.79 28.38
C LYS A 313 24.56 -10.59 27.09
N GLU A 314 24.89 -11.88 27.10
CA GLU A 314 24.72 -12.79 25.95
C GLU A 314 23.24 -13.15 25.68
N GLU A 315 22.35 -12.88 26.62
CA GLU A 315 20.91 -13.14 26.55
C GLU A 315 20.11 -11.86 26.22
N MET A 316 20.78 -10.72 26.03
CA MET A 316 20.13 -9.46 25.68
C MET A 316 19.32 -9.61 24.39
N PRO A 317 18.08 -9.09 24.32
CA PRO A 317 17.29 -9.09 23.10
C PRO A 317 18.05 -8.48 21.93
N ALA A 318 18.19 -9.23 20.82
CA ALA A 318 18.98 -8.81 19.67
C ALA A 318 18.54 -7.44 19.10
N ARG A 319 17.23 -7.13 19.15
CA ARG A 319 16.68 -5.84 18.70
C ARG A 319 17.23 -4.61 19.42
N LEU A 320 17.79 -4.78 20.63
CA LEU A 320 18.31 -3.67 21.42
C LEU A 320 19.73 -3.30 20.99
N HIS A 321 20.42 -4.15 20.24
CA HIS A 321 21.80 -3.92 19.79
C HIS A 321 22.74 -3.47 20.93
N TYR A 322 22.61 -4.14 22.08
CA TYR A 322 23.29 -3.81 23.34
C TYR A 322 23.78 -5.06 24.08
N GLY A 323 24.25 -6.07 23.35
CA GLY A 323 24.81 -7.31 23.93
C GLY A 323 26.25 -7.57 23.50
N ASN A 324 26.67 -7.08 22.33
CA ASN A 324 27.87 -7.55 21.66
C ASN A 324 29.07 -6.59 21.77
N HIS A 325 29.32 -6.01 22.94
CA HIS A 325 30.50 -5.17 23.17
C HIS A 325 31.32 -5.58 24.40
N PRO A 326 32.68 -5.57 24.34
CA PRO A 326 33.53 -5.96 25.47
C PRO A 326 33.41 -5.08 26.72
N ARG A 327 32.95 -3.83 26.58
CA ARG A 327 32.78 -2.90 27.72
C ARG A 327 31.51 -3.16 28.54
N LEU A 328 30.52 -3.85 27.98
CA LEU A 328 29.29 -4.19 28.69
C LEU A 328 29.59 -5.21 29.79
N LEU A 329 28.98 -5.02 30.96
CA LEU A 329 29.18 -5.93 32.08
C LEU A 329 28.32 -7.19 31.93
N PRO A 330 28.68 -8.30 32.61
CA PRO A 330 27.99 -9.59 32.43
C PRO A 330 26.49 -9.60 32.74
N ILE A 331 26.00 -8.74 33.64
CA ILE A 331 24.57 -8.62 33.95
C ILE A 331 24.11 -7.20 33.62
N ILE A 332 23.03 -7.10 32.85
CA ILE A 332 22.40 -5.84 32.45
C ILE A 332 20.97 -5.82 33.00
N LEU A 333 20.57 -4.65 33.49
CA LEU A 333 19.30 -4.39 34.13
C LEU A 333 18.62 -3.23 33.41
N PHE A 334 17.31 -3.31 33.17
CA PHE A 334 16.52 -2.11 32.89
C PHE A 334 15.10 -2.27 33.44
N ALA A 335 14.45 -1.14 33.74
CA ALA A 335 13.13 -1.11 34.34
C ALA A 335 12.04 -0.73 33.33
N ASP A 336 10.78 -1.05 33.65
CA ASP A 336 9.62 -0.54 32.90
C ASP A 336 9.48 0.99 33.05
N PRO A 337 8.83 1.68 32.08
CA PRO A 337 8.57 3.11 32.16
C PRO A 337 8.03 3.56 33.51
N GLY A 338 8.66 4.61 34.06
CA GLY A 338 8.31 5.19 35.35
C GLY A 338 9.04 4.62 36.56
N TYR A 339 9.77 3.51 36.42
CA TYR A 339 10.56 2.92 37.50
C TYR A 339 12.06 3.22 37.34
N VAL A 340 12.76 3.44 38.44
CA VAL A 340 14.23 3.64 38.47
C VAL A 340 14.90 2.60 39.35
N ILE A 341 16.15 2.27 39.05
CA ILE A 341 16.91 1.22 39.74
C ILE A 341 17.82 1.84 40.81
N ASN A 342 17.53 1.55 42.07
CA ASN A 342 18.33 1.97 43.20
C ASN A 342 19.18 0.81 43.73
N GLY A 343 20.44 1.07 44.06
CA GLY A 343 21.34 0.11 44.65
C GLY A 343 21.00 -0.17 46.12
N PHE A 344 21.28 0.80 46.99
CA PHE A 344 21.16 0.63 48.44
C PHE A 344 19.91 1.28 49.03
N PHE A 345 19.66 2.52 48.64
CA PHE A 345 18.54 3.35 49.05
C PHE A 345 18.20 4.32 47.91
N PRO A 346 16.99 4.87 47.86
CA PRO A 346 16.59 5.78 46.79
C PRO A 346 17.48 7.03 46.76
N LEU A 347 18.31 7.14 45.73
CA LEU A 347 19.30 8.22 45.57
C LEU A 347 18.92 9.23 44.48
N GLN A 348 18.08 8.82 43.55
CA GLN A 348 17.67 9.66 42.43
C GLN A 348 16.45 10.48 42.82
N PHE A 349 16.44 11.78 42.51
CA PHE A 349 15.34 12.70 42.81
C PHE A 349 14.66 13.31 41.56
N HIS A 350 15.09 12.89 40.36
CA HIS A 350 14.50 13.37 39.12
C HIS A 350 13.03 12.98 39.00
N LYS A 351 12.21 13.91 38.52
CA LYS A 351 10.79 13.71 38.24
C LYS A 351 10.55 13.13 36.84
N GLY A 352 11.51 13.29 35.94
CA GLY A 352 11.53 12.61 34.64
C GLY A 352 12.82 11.81 34.46
N GLU A 353 12.73 10.70 33.74
CA GLU A 353 13.91 9.95 33.30
C GLU A 353 13.86 9.45 31.86
N HIS A 354 15.04 9.23 31.31
CA HIS A 354 15.33 8.53 30.08
C HIS A 354 16.16 7.26 30.37
N GLY A 355 16.48 6.46 29.34
CA GLY A 355 17.23 5.20 29.47
C GLY A 355 16.36 3.94 29.53
N PHE A 356 15.06 4.06 29.20
CA PHE A 356 14.14 2.93 29.12
C PHE A 356 14.31 2.17 27.80
N ASP A 357 13.49 1.14 27.59
CA ASP A 357 13.43 0.41 26.33
C ASP A 357 13.15 1.36 25.15
N ASN A 358 13.94 1.25 24.09
CA ASN A 358 13.86 2.15 22.94
C ASN A 358 12.57 1.99 22.11
N GLN A 359 11.71 1.02 22.40
CA GLN A 359 10.36 0.91 21.82
C GLN A 359 9.32 1.79 22.51
N VAL A 360 9.59 2.27 23.73
CA VAL A 360 8.66 3.14 24.46
C VAL A 360 8.51 4.47 23.73
N MET A 361 7.27 4.89 23.47
CA MET A 361 6.98 6.16 22.76
C MET A 361 7.58 7.37 23.47
N ASP A 362 7.61 7.35 24.80
CA ASP A 362 8.21 8.44 25.57
C ASP A 362 9.72 8.59 25.32
N MET A 363 10.42 7.56 24.82
CA MET A 363 11.85 7.65 24.50
C MET A 363 12.13 8.21 23.11
N LYS A 364 11.10 8.42 22.27
CA LYS A 364 11.30 8.81 20.88
C LYS A 364 11.58 10.31 20.78
N PRO A 365 12.71 10.75 20.19
CA PRO A 365 12.94 12.15 19.89
C PRO A 365 12.18 12.62 18.64
N PHE A 366 12.00 13.93 18.53
CA PHE A 366 11.50 14.59 17.31
C PHE A 366 12.59 14.71 16.24
N PHE A 367 12.19 14.93 14.98
CA PHE A 367 13.11 15.20 13.87
C PHE A 367 12.46 16.10 12.82
N ARG A 368 13.12 17.21 12.50
CA ARG A 368 12.71 18.19 11.48
C ARG A 368 13.90 18.58 10.62
N VAL A 369 13.70 18.70 9.31
CA VAL A 369 14.74 19.09 8.35
C VAL A 369 14.21 20.14 7.39
N VAL A 370 15.06 21.08 7.00
CA VAL A 370 14.74 22.11 6.01
C VAL A 370 16.01 22.47 5.24
N GLY A 371 15.86 22.87 3.98
CA GLY A 371 16.99 23.29 3.16
C GLY A 371 16.82 22.96 1.68
N PRO A 372 17.78 23.36 0.85
CA PRO A 372 17.70 23.21 -0.61
C PRO A 372 17.61 21.75 -1.09
N ASP A 373 18.05 20.78 -0.29
CA ASP A 373 18.04 19.37 -0.66
C ASP A 373 16.83 18.59 -0.11
N PHE A 374 15.95 19.23 0.66
CA PHE A 374 14.79 18.57 1.27
C PHE A 374 13.47 18.93 0.60
N LYS A 375 12.53 17.98 0.58
CA LYS A 375 11.13 18.23 0.19
C LYS A 375 10.50 19.22 1.17
N THR A 376 9.41 19.85 0.74
CA THR A 376 8.66 20.83 1.53
C THR A 376 7.30 20.28 1.91
N ASN A 377 6.82 20.63 3.11
CA ASN A 377 5.52 20.26 3.67
C ASN A 377 5.27 18.73 3.67
N VAL A 378 6.26 17.95 4.07
CA VAL A 378 6.15 16.48 4.16
C VAL A 378 6.15 16.04 5.62
N VAL A 379 5.19 15.18 5.97
CA VAL A 379 5.28 14.33 7.16
C VAL A 379 5.87 13.00 6.73
N PHE A 380 7.03 12.66 7.28
CA PHE A 380 7.78 11.46 6.99
C PHE A 380 7.53 10.40 8.06
N ARG A 381 7.43 9.14 7.65
CA ARG A 381 7.31 8.00 8.58
C ARG A 381 8.45 7.98 9.60
N SER A 382 8.22 7.30 10.73
CA SER A 382 9.31 7.04 11.68
C SER A 382 10.45 6.19 11.11
N PHE A 383 11.66 6.37 11.65
CA PHE A 383 12.87 5.62 11.28
C PHE A 383 13.86 5.59 12.45
N GLU A 384 14.92 4.78 12.38
CA GLU A 384 15.94 4.68 13.43
C GLU A 384 17.07 5.72 13.29
N THR A 385 17.60 6.21 14.42
CA THR A 385 18.67 7.21 14.48
C THR A 385 19.92 6.85 13.67
N VAL A 386 20.26 5.56 13.55
CA VAL A 386 21.40 5.09 12.72
C VAL A 386 21.33 5.57 11.28
N ASN A 387 20.12 5.81 10.74
CA ASN A 387 19.91 6.25 9.35
C ASN A 387 20.15 7.75 9.13
N VAL A 388 20.38 8.54 10.18
CA VAL A 388 20.72 9.97 10.04
C VAL A 388 22.16 10.15 9.54
N TYR A 389 23.10 9.32 9.98
CA TYR A 389 24.49 9.40 9.51
C TYR A 389 24.66 9.22 7.99
N PRO A 390 24.11 8.17 7.34
CA PRO A 390 24.20 8.06 5.88
C PRO A 390 23.44 9.18 5.15
N LEU A 391 22.37 9.73 5.73
CA LEU A 391 21.71 10.93 5.21
C LEU A 391 22.67 12.14 5.22
N MET A 392 23.33 12.40 6.36
CA MET A 392 24.31 13.49 6.47
C MET A 392 25.48 13.31 5.49
N CYS A 393 25.99 12.09 5.34
CA CYS A 393 27.04 11.78 4.37
C CYS A 393 26.57 12.08 2.94
N HIS A 394 25.34 11.71 2.59
CA HIS A 394 24.76 11.98 1.27
C HIS A 394 24.64 13.48 1.00
N LEU A 395 24.09 14.25 1.94
CA LEU A 395 23.92 15.71 1.81
C LEU A 395 25.27 16.42 1.63
N LEU A 396 26.32 15.94 2.28
CA LEU A 396 27.68 16.47 2.15
C LEU A 396 28.41 15.95 0.90
N GLY A 397 27.85 14.96 0.19
CA GLY A 397 28.49 14.32 -0.96
C GLY A 397 29.77 13.58 -0.62
N ILE A 398 29.82 12.94 0.56
CA ILE A 398 30.96 12.17 1.06
C ILE A 398 30.59 10.68 1.19
N ASN A 399 31.60 9.81 1.13
CA ASN A 399 31.43 8.38 1.36
C ASN A 399 31.28 8.13 2.87
N PRO A 400 30.26 7.38 3.32
CA PRO A 400 30.13 7.05 4.73
C PRO A 400 31.23 6.08 5.19
N GLU A 401 31.64 6.17 6.46
CA GLU A 401 32.39 5.10 7.12
C GLU A 401 31.49 3.86 7.31
N VAL A 402 32.08 2.76 7.78
CA VAL A 402 31.29 1.57 8.17
C VAL A 402 30.25 1.97 9.21
N ASN A 403 28.98 1.78 8.86
CA ASN A 403 27.83 2.17 9.67
C ASN A 403 26.70 1.13 9.52
N ASP A 404 25.75 1.16 10.44
CA ASP A 404 24.61 0.25 10.50
C ASP A 404 23.34 0.86 9.86
N GLY A 405 23.38 2.14 9.50
CA GLY A 405 22.27 2.85 8.85
C GLY A 405 22.21 2.62 7.34
N HIS A 406 21.05 2.92 6.76
CA HIS A 406 20.86 2.86 5.31
C HIS A 406 20.18 4.13 4.78
N LEU A 407 20.76 4.72 3.72
CA LEU A 407 20.22 5.93 3.10
C LEU A 407 18.79 5.72 2.58
N ASP A 408 18.43 4.51 2.13
CA ASP A 408 17.07 4.23 1.64
C ASP A 408 15.98 4.47 2.69
N ASN A 409 16.32 4.46 3.97
CA ASN A 409 15.36 4.73 5.04
C ASN A 409 15.03 6.23 5.18
N THR A 410 15.85 7.12 4.61
CA THR A 410 15.75 8.58 4.76
C THR A 410 15.83 9.36 3.45
N LYS A 411 16.20 8.72 2.33
CA LYS A 411 16.38 9.40 1.03
C LYS A 411 15.12 10.06 0.49
N ASP A 412 13.96 9.51 0.84
CA ASP A 412 12.68 10.00 0.33
C ASP A 412 12.26 11.33 1.00
N MET A 413 13.01 11.81 2.01
CA MET A 413 12.92 13.18 2.53
C MET A 413 13.51 14.22 1.57
N MET A 414 14.40 13.80 0.66
CA MET A 414 15.15 14.71 -0.20
C MET A 414 14.43 15.00 -1.52
N VAL A 415 14.66 16.18 -2.09
CA VAL A 415 14.24 16.44 -3.47
C VAL A 415 15.04 15.56 -4.44
N PRO A 416 14.41 15.05 -5.52
CA PRO A 416 15.14 14.32 -6.54
C PRO A 416 16.27 15.18 -7.11
N ASN A 417 17.49 14.68 -7.02
CA ASN A 417 18.71 15.43 -7.29
C ASN A 417 18.71 15.98 -8.73
N LYS A 418 18.58 17.31 -8.91
CA LYS A 418 18.57 17.99 -10.22
C LYS A 418 19.88 17.84 -11.02
N LYS A 419 20.94 17.25 -10.44
CA LYS A 419 22.28 17.15 -11.05
C LYS A 419 22.69 15.76 -11.55
N ASN A 420 21.87 14.73 -11.35
CA ASN A 420 22.10 13.40 -11.95
C ASN A 420 21.01 13.03 -12.95
N SER A 421 20.66 13.95 -13.85
CA SER A 421 20.02 13.57 -15.11
C SER A 421 21.06 12.95 -16.05
N SER A 422 21.57 11.78 -15.69
CA SER A 422 21.91 10.81 -16.73
C SER A 422 20.58 10.22 -17.19
N THR A 423 20.35 10.30 -18.49
CA THR A 423 19.18 9.79 -19.19
C THR A 423 18.98 8.31 -18.89
N ASN A 424 18.07 8.00 -17.97
CA ASN A 424 17.26 6.79 -18.02
C ASN A 424 15.79 7.25 -18.01
N PRO A 425 14.95 6.72 -18.90
CA PRO A 425 13.56 7.16 -19.01
C PRO A 425 12.86 6.95 -17.66
N THR A 426 12.18 7.98 -17.17
CA THR A 426 11.31 7.90 -16.00
C THR A 426 10.29 6.79 -16.22
N ARG A 427 10.40 5.68 -15.45
CA ARG A 427 9.49 4.54 -15.55
C ARG A 427 8.06 4.98 -15.24
N ILE A 428 7.12 4.47 -16.03
CA ILE A 428 5.67 4.60 -15.84
C ILE A 428 5.22 3.60 -14.77
N LYS A 429 4.32 4.02 -13.89
CA LYS A 429 3.77 3.27 -12.75
C LYS A 429 2.34 2.84 -13.05
N LEU A 430 1.81 1.89 -12.29
CA LEU A 430 0.46 1.36 -12.47
C LEU A 430 -0.29 1.20 -11.14
N LEU A 431 -1.49 1.79 -11.06
CA LEU A 431 -2.46 1.60 -9.97
C LEU A 431 -3.68 0.83 -10.50
N LEU A 432 -3.97 -0.33 -9.90
CA LEU A 432 -5.22 -1.06 -10.08
C LEU A 432 -6.15 -0.77 -8.90
N ILE A 433 -7.36 -0.29 -9.18
CA ILE A 433 -8.41 -0.03 -8.18
C ILE A 433 -9.61 -0.90 -8.50
N SER A 434 -10.10 -1.65 -7.52
CA SER A 434 -11.34 -2.42 -7.60
C SER A 434 -12.38 -1.86 -6.64
N PHE A 435 -13.57 -1.54 -7.16
CA PHE A 435 -14.78 -1.28 -6.37
C PHE A 435 -15.68 -2.51 -6.49
N ASP A 436 -15.76 -3.32 -5.44
CA ASP A 436 -16.45 -4.62 -5.47
C ASP A 436 -17.91 -4.45 -5.88
N GLY A 437 -18.40 -5.33 -6.75
CA GLY A 437 -19.80 -5.34 -7.17
C GLY A 437 -20.27 -4.11 -7.97
N PHE A 438 -19.35 -3.26 -8.47
CA PHE A 438 -19.70 -2.12 -9.32
C PHE A 438 -20.17 -2.60 -10.71
N ARG A 439 -21.48 -2.78 -10.82
CA ARG A 439 -22.18 -3.17 -12.06
C ARG A 439 -21.98 -2.13 -13.16
N TRP A 440 -21.80 -2.61 -14.39
CA TRP A 440 -21.44 -1.83 -15.58
C TRP A 440 -22.30 -0.58 -15.91
N ASP A 441 -23.51 -0.50 -15.36
CA ASP A 441 -24.51 0.54 -15.62
C ASP A 441 -24.78 1.47 -14.43
N TYR A 442 -24.19 1.21 -13.26
CA TYR A 442 -24.48 1.98 -12.04
C TYR A 442 -24.13 3.47 -12.14
N ASP A 443 -23.16 3.83 -12.98
CA ASP A 443 -22.75 5.20 -13.25
C ASP A 443 -23.70 5.96 -14.20
N ARG A 444 -24.79 5.34 -14.64
CA ARG A 444 -25.79 5.96 -15.54
C ARG A 444 -27.00 6.53 -14.81
N ASP A 445 -27.25 6.03 -13.60
CA ASP A 445 -28.45 6.38 -12.84
C ASP A 445 -28.21 7.59 -11.91
N VAL A 446 -26.95 8.04 -11.78
CA VAL A 446 -26.53 9.21 -11.00
C VAL A 446 -25.48 10.02 -11.74
N GLU A 447 -25.35 11.31 -11.41
CA GLU A 447 -24.26 12.13 -11.95
C GLU A 447 -22.90 11.68 -11.39
N THR A 448 -22.00 11.26 -12.28
CA THR A 448 -20.63 10.84 -11.93
C THR A 448 -19.58 11.67 -12.67
N PRO A 449 -19.44 12.98 -12.36
CA PRO A 449 -18.57 13.87 -13.11
C PRO A 449 -17.08 13.46 -13.09
N ASN A 450 -16.59 12.82 -12.02
CA ASN A 450 -15.19 12.44 -11.92
C ASN A 450 -14.87 11.17 -12.72
N LEU A 451 -15.74 10.17 -12.66
CA LEU A 451 -15.68 8.98 -13.51
C LEU A 451 -15.81 9.37 -14.98
N ASP A 452 -16.73 10.27 -15.33
CA ASP A 452 -16.89 10.76 -16.71
C ASP A 452 -15.69 11.53 -17.19
N LYS A 453 -15.14 12.41 -16.34
CA LYS A 453 -13.88 13.08 -16.65
C LYS A 453 -12.73 12.08 -16.81
N MET A 454 -12.73 10.95 -16.09
CA MET A 454 -11.72 9.91 -16.23
C MET A 454 -11.82 9.23 -17.60
N ALA A 455 -13.04 8.87 -18.03
CA ALA A 455 -13.24 8.30 -19.37
C ALA A 455 -12.94 9.30 -20.50
N GLN A 456 -13.18 10.60 -20.29
CA GLN A 456 -12.80 11.63 -21.26
C GLN A 456 -11.27 11.78 -21.37
N ASP A 457 -10.57 11.71 -20.24
CA ASP A 457 -9.11 11.86 -20.21
C ASP A 457 -8.35 10.57 -20.55
N GLY A 458 -9.06 9.45 -20.64
CA GLY A 458 -8.51 8.13 -20.96
C GLY A 458 -9.46 7.29 -21.83
N ALA A 459 -9.64 6.02 -21.46
CA ALA A 459 -10.48 5.08 -22.20
C ALA A 459 -11.46 4.34 -21.27
N LYS A 460 -12.56 3.84 -21.84
CA LYS A 460 -13.50 2.95 -21.16
C LYS A 460 -13.99 1.82 -22.06
N ALA A 461 -14.25 0.67 -21.48
CA ALA A 461 -15.00 -0.39 -22.15
C ALA A 461 -16.51 -0.16 -21.96
N LEU A 462 -17.33 -0.74 -22.85
CA LEU A 462 -18.79 -0.75 -22.64
C LEU A 462 -19.17 -1.48 -21.35
N TYR A 463 -18.45 -2.56 -21.04
CA TYR A 463 -18.45 -3.32 -19.79
C TYR A 463 -17.28 -4.31 -19.79
N ALA A 464 -16.95 -4.85 -18.62
CA ALA A 464 -16.04 -5.98 -18.47
C ALA A 464 -16.81 -7.25 -18.09
N THR A 465 -16.51 -8.37 -18.73
CA THR A 465 -17.07 -9.68 -18.40
C THR A 465 -16.19 -10.36 -17.36
N PRO A 466 -16.73 -10.69 -16.18
CA PRO A 466 -16.00 -11.47 -15.19
C PRO A 466 -15.90 -12.96 -15.59
N PRO A 467 -14.95 -13.71 -15.01
CA PRO A 467 -14.96 -15.16 -15.14
C PRO A 467 -16.18 -15.75 -14.46
N PHE A 468 -16.58 -16.94 -14.87
CA PHE A 468 -17.45 -17.76 -14.03
C PHE A 468 -16.59 -18.52 -12.99
N VAL A 469 -16.96 -18.57 -11.72
CA VAL A 469 -18.14 -17.95 -11.08
C VAL A 469 -17.90 -16.47 -10.76
N THR A 470 -18.92 -15.63 -10.96
CA THR A 470 -18.86 -14.16 -10.78
C THR A 470 -18.91 -13.76 -9.29
N ILE A 471 -17.91 -14.20 -8.55
CA ILE A 471 -17.74 -14.00 -7.10
C ILE A 471 -16.38 -13.32 -6.86
N THR A 472 -16.27 -12.57 -5.77
CA THR A 472 -15.12 -11.75 -5.39
C THR A 472 -13.76 -12.39 -5.58
N SER A 473 -13.43 -13.43 -4.81
CA SER A 473 -12.08 -14.00 -4.80
C SER A 473 -11.71 -14.62 -6.15
N PRO A 474 -12.55 -15.48 -6.77
CA PRO A 474 -12.26 -16.01 -8.11
C PRO A 474 -12.01 -14.92 -9.16
N SER A 475 -12.86 -13.90 -9.20
CA SER A 475 -12.80 -12.85 -10.23
C SER A 475 -11.59 -11.93 -10.06
N HIS A 476 -11.32 -11.47 -8.83
CA HIS A 476 -10.13 -10.69 -8.53
C HIS A 476 -8.84 -11.49 -8.82
N PHE A 477 -8.79 -12.77 -8.48
CA PHE A 477 -7.60 -13.57 -8.74
C PHE A 477 -7.39 -13.89 -10.22
N THR A 478 -8.47 -14.06 -11.00
CA THR A 478 -8.41 -14.09 -12.47
C THR A 478 -7.79 -12.82 -13.02
N MET A 479 -8.23 -11.64 -12.57
CA MET A 479 -7.67 -10.35 -12.99
C MET A 479 -6.18 -10.21 -12.64
N LEU A 480 -5.77 -10.71 -11.48
CA LEU A 480 -4.38 -10.61 -11.00
C LEU A 480 -3.42 -11.61 -11.64
N THR A 481 -3.92 -12.71 -12.20
CA THR A 481 -3.09 -13.81 -12.73
C THR A 481 -3.25 -14.02 -14.24
N GLY A 482 -4.33 -13.49 -14.81
CA GLY A 482 -4.76 -13.74 -16.18
C GLY A 482 -5.17 -15.19 -16.41
N ARG A 483 -5.40 -15.98 -15.37
CA ARG A 483 -5.81 -17.39 -15.46
C ARG A 483 -7.31 -17.47 -15.29
N SER A 484 -7.98 -18.39 -15.99
CA SER A 484 -9.39 -18.70 -15.71
C SER A 484 -9.52 -19.49 -14.40
N VAL A 485 -10.75 -19.57 -13.88
CA VAL A 485 -11.00 -20.13 -12.55
C VAL A 485 -10.65 -21.62 -12.44
N GLU A 486 -10.90 -22.41 -13.48
CA GLU A 486 -10.45 -23.81 -13.50
C GLU A 486 -8.91 -23.97 -13.53
N ASN A 487 -8.22 -22.91 -13.93
CA ASN A 487 -6.80 -22.91 -14.22
C ASN A 487 -5.98 -22.40 -13.03
N HIS A 488 -6.49 -21.42 -12.29
CA HIS A 488 -5.93 -21.04 -10.99
C HIS A 488 -6.58 -21.79 -9.83
N GLY A 489 -7.78 -22.36 -9.96
CA GLY A 489 -8.33 -23.22 -8.91
C GLY A 489 -8.81 -22.51 -7.63
N LEU A 490 -8.99 -21.20 -7.68
CA LEU A 490 -9.62 -20.41 -6.62
C LEU A 490 -11.11 -20.32 -6.94
N ILE A 491 -11.85 -21.34 -6.54
CA ILE A 491 -13.18 -21.66 -7.10
C ILE A 491 -14.35 -20.98 -6.36
N HIS A 492 -14.11 -20.42 -5.17
CA HIS A 492 -15.13 -19.76 -4.33
C HIS A 492 -14.47 -18.84 -3.29
N ASN A 493 -15.22 -17.92 -2.69
CA ASN A 493 -14.81 -17.17 -1.48
C ASN A 493 -14.56 -18.06 -0.24
N ILE A 494 -15.01 -19.33 -0.27
CA ILE A 494 -14.97 -20.24 0.87
C ILE A 494 -13.91 -21.30 0.60
N TRP A 495 -12.92 -21.38 1.50
CA TRP A 495 -12.01 -22.52 1.52
C TRP A 495 -12.68 -23.69 2.24
N PHE A 496 -12.48 -24.91 1.77
CA PHE A 496 -13.02 -26.09 2.42
C PHE A 496 -12.12 -27.32 2.31
N ASN A 497 -12.36 -28.28 3.21
CA ASN A 497 -11.75 -29.60 3.19
C ASN A 497 -12.83 -30.67 3.30
N THR A 498 -12.98 -31.47 2.24
CA THR A 498 -14.04 -32.49 2.12
C THR A 498 -13.85 -33.68 3.07
N THR A 499 -12.64 -33.90 3.57
CA THR A 499 -12.30 -34.98 4.50
C THR A 499 -12.63 -34.57 5.94
N THR A 500 -12.22 -33.38 6.36
CA THR A 500 -12.45 -32.88 7.72
C THR A 500 -13.80 -32.18 7.88
N GLN A 501 -14.53 -31.96 6.79
CA GLN A 501 -15.78 -31.18 6.72
C GLN A 501 -15.60 -29.69 7.07
N GLN A 502 -14.36 -29.21 7.20
CA GLN A 502 -14.08 -27.83 7.55
C GLN A 502 -14.42 -26.88 6.40
N LYS A 503 -14.99 -25.72 6.75
CA LYS A 503 -15.21 -24.57 5.87
C LYS A 503 -14.66 -23.32 6.55
N LYS A 504 -14.00 -22.45 5.81
CA LYS A 504 -13.50 -21.15 6.26
C LYS A 504 -14.05 -20.08 5.34
N GLN A 505 -14.70 -19.08 5.93
CA GLN A 505 -15.28 -17.95 5.18
C GLN A 505 -14.18 -17.05 4.62
N TYR A 506 -14.55 -16.11 3.76
CA TYR A 506 -13.63 -15.21 3.04
C TYR A 506 -12.46 -14.72 3.91
N TYR A 507 -12.73 -14.01 5.03
CA TYR A 507 -11.70 -13.45 5.92
C TYR A 507 -10.71 -14.48 6.50
N GLU A 508 -11.16 -15.70 6.78
CA GLU A 508 -10.29 -16.77 7.25
C GLU A 508 -9.56 -17.46 6.09
N ALA A 509 -10.21 -17.56 4.92
CA ALA A 509 -9.69 -18.17 3.72
C ALA A 509 -8.55 -17.36 3.10
N GLN A 510 -8.49 -16.04 3.31
CA GLN A 510 -7.39 -15.18 2.86
C GLN A 510 -6.02 -15.64 3.39
N PHE A 511 -6.00 -16.24 4.59
CA PHE A 511 -4.78 -16.71 5.27
C PHE A 511 -4.48 -18.20 5.01
N VAL A 512 -5.21 -18.86 4.11
CA VAL A 512 -4.93 -20.26 3.76
C VAL A 512 -4.05 -20.28 2.52
N ASP A 513 -2.73 -20.22 2.72
CA ASP A 513 -1.74 -20.17 1.61
C ASP A 513 -1.97 -21.26 0.57
N SER A 514 -2.25 -22.50 1.00
CA SER A 514 -2.52 -23.62 0.09
C SER A 514 -3.72 -23.41 -0.85
N TYR A 515 -4.61 -22.45 -0.55
CA TYR A 515 -5.73 -22.09 -1.42
C TYR A 515 -5.30 -21.14 -2.53
N TRP A 516 -4.50 -20.14 -2.19
CA TRP A 516 -4.04 -19.08 -3.08
C TRP A 516 -2.78 -19.45 -3.88
N ASP A 517 -1.83 -20.18 -3.28
CA ASP A 517 -0.64 -20.70 -3.95
C ASP A 517 -0.94 -22.02 -4.66
N ASN A 518 -1.51 -21.89 -5.86
CA ASN A 518 -1.99 -22.98 -6.71
C ASN A 518 -1.18 -23.12 -8.02
N GLY A 519 0.01 -22.51 -8.05
CA GLY A 519 0.87 -22.48 -9.23
C GLY A 519 0.71 -21.22 -10.09
N SER A 520 -0.39 -20.47 -9.94
CA SER A 520 -0.59 -19.16 -10.58
C SER A 520 -0.06 -18.05 -9.69
N LEU A 521 0.73 -17.13 -10.26
CA LEU A 521 1.30 -16.01 -9.50
C LEU A 521 0.53 -14.72 -9.80
N PRO A 522 0.12 -13.96 -8.77
CA PRO A 522 -0.46 -12.66 -8.97
C PRO A 522 0.59 -11.66 -9.46
N ILE A 523 0.12 -10.65 -10.19
CA ILE A 523 0.94 -9.63 -10.87
C ILE A 523 1.98 -8.97 -9.96
N TRP A 524 1.70 -8.76 -8.67
CA TRP A 524 2.67 -8.19 -7.74
C TRP A 524 3.89 -9.10 -7.51
N ILE A 525 3.71 -10.42 -7.48
CA ILE A 525 4.83 -11.38 -7.40
C ILE A 525 5.56 -11.43 -8.75
N THR A 526 4.82 -11.45 -9.87
CA THR A 526 5.41 -11.39 -11.22
C THR A 526 6.28 -10.15 -11.40
N ALA A 527 5.81 -8.99 -10.95
CA ALA A 527 6.52 -7.71 -11.01
C ALA A 527 7.76 -7.70 -10.10
N GLN A 528 7.63 -8.17 -8.86
CA GLN A 528 8.75 -8.29 -7.90
C GLN A 528 9.89 -9.14 -8.41
N ARG A 529 9.57 -10.30 -8.99
CA ARG A 529 10.56 -11.21 -9.57
C ARG A 529 11.28 -10.62 -10.79
N GLN A 530 10.72 -9.57 -11.38
CA GLN A 530 11.30 -8.82 -12.49
C GLN A 530 11.89 -7.48 -12.04
N GLY A 531 12.10 -7.30 -10.73
CA GLY A 531 12.81 -6.15 -10.16
C GLY A 531 11.97 -4.89 -9.99
N LEU A 532 10.63 -5.01 -10.05
CA LEU A 532 9.71 -3.92 -9.74
C LEU A 532 9.27 -3.97 -8.28
N LYS A 533 9.00 -2.82 -7.69
CA LYS A 533 8.41 -2.72 -6.36
C LYS A 533 6.89 -2.81 -6.48
N ALA A 534 6.28 -3.76 -5.79
CA ALA A 534 4.83 -3.95 -5.80
C ALA A 534 4.22 -3.84 -4.39
N GLY A 535 3.02 -3.27 -4.35
CA GLY A 535 2.23 -3.09 -3.14
C GLY A 535 0.80 -3.59 -3.30
N SER A 536 0.15 -3.98 -2.21
CA SER A 536 -1.28 -4.31 -2.23
C SER A 536 -1.98 -3.89 -0.93
N LEU A 537 -3.06 -3.12 -1.07
CA LEU A 537 -3.89 -2.65 0.03
C LEU A 537 -5.28 -3.28 -0.09
N HIS A 538 -5.62 -4.11 0.89
CA HIS A 538 -6.91 -4.82 1.09
C HIS A 538 -7.33 -5.80 -0.01
N PHE A 539 -6.63 -5.83 -1.15
CA PHE A 539 -7.00 -6.66 -2.30
C PHE A 539 -7.05 -8.17 -1.98
N PRO A 540 -8.02 -8.94 -2.52
CA PRO A 540 -8.07 -10.38 -2.34
C PRO A 540 -6.76 -11.08 -2.73
N GLY A 541 -6.25 -11.92 -1.81
CA GLY A 541 -4.98 -12.64 -1.98
C GLY A 541 -3.75 -11.93 -1.42
N THR A 542 -3.89 -10.70 -0.88
CA THR A 542 -2.78 -9.93 -0.26
C THR A 542 -2.16 -10.63 0.95
N ALA A 543 -2.97 -11.36 1.73
CA ALA A 543 -2.52 -12.04 2.94
C ALA A 543 -1.65 -13.27 2.66
N ALA A 544 -1.88 -13.92 1.51
CA ALA A 544 -1.27 -15.21 1.19
C ALA A 544 0.21 -15.12 0.81
N THR A 545 0.89 -16.24 0.98
CA THR A 545 2.27 -16.48 0.56
C THR A 545 2.28 -17.33 -0.71
N TYR A 546 2.93 -16.87 -1.78
CA TYR A 546 3.00 -17.52 -3.08
C TYR A 546 4.43 -18.01 -3.35
N ARG A 547 4.65 -19.33 -3.41
CA ARG A 547 5.98 -19.95 -3.59
C ARG A 547 7.02 -19.43 -2.58
N GLY A 548 6.59 -19.17 -1.35
CA GLY A 548 7.44 -18.63 -0.28
C GLY A 548 7.61 -17.11 -0.28
N GLU A 549 6.93 -16.39 -1.17
CA GLU A 549 7.03 -14.92 -1.29
C GLU A 549 5.70 -14.25 -0.99
N THR A 550 5.76 -13.09 -0.34
CA THR A 550 4.61 -12.19 -0.18
C THR A 550 4.81 -10.95 -1.03
N VAL A 551 3.76 -10.18 -1.29
CA VAL A 551 3.92 -8.83 -1.83
C VAL A 551 4.80 -7.99 -0.89
N GLY A 552 5.65 -7.15 -1.45
CA GLY A 552 6.73 -6.45 -0.75
C GLY A 552 6.22 -5.39 0.22
N VAL A 553 5.14 -4.68 -0.16
CA VAL A 553 4.43 -3.75 0.71
C VAL A 553 2.96 -4.17 0.77
N ARG A 554 2.42 -4.40 1.97
CA ARG A 554 1.00 -4.78 2.10
C ARG A 554 0.30 -4.27 3.33
N GLN A 555 -1.01 -4.11 3.17
CA GLN A 555 -1.96 -4.03 4.26
C GLN A 555 -3.13 -4.96 3.96
N VAL A 556 -3.34 -5.94 4.83
CA VAL A 556 -4.41 -6.94 4.70
C VAL A 556 -5.70 -6.39 5.27
N GLU A 557 -6.81 -6.69 4.61
CA GLU A 557 -8.15 -6.32 5.06
C GLU A 557 -8.49 -7.00 6.40
N SER A 558 -9.06 -6.25 7.34
CA SER A 558 -9.54 -6.81 8.60
C SER A 558 -11.01 -7.17 8.51
N GLY A 559 -11.45 -8.23 9.18
CA GLY A 559 -12.88 -8.60 9.23
C GLY A 559 -13.80 -7.62 9.97
N PHE A 560 -13.25 -6.53 10.52
CA PHE A 560 -13.99 -5.45 11.19
C PHE A 560 -13.87 -4.11 10.44
N TYR A 561 -13.41 -4.13 9.19
CA TYR A 561 -13.23 -2.92 8.39
C TYR A 561 -14.60 -2.37 7.97
N ASP A 562 -14.82 -1.06 8.20
CA ASP A 562 -16.01 -0.36 7.73
C ASP A 562 -15.80 0.07 6.28
N HIS A 563 -16.40 -0.69 5.37
CA HIS A 563 -16.29 -0.46 3.94
C HIS A 563 -17.03 0.79 3.46
N SER A 564 -17.92 1.38 4.25
CA SER A 564 -18.70 2.55 3.85
C SER A 564 -18.05 3.88 4.24
N ASN A 565 -17.00 3.86 5.06
CA ASN A 565 -16.39 5.06 5.63
C ASN A 565 -15.50 5.82 4.61
N GLU A 566 -16.04 6.92 4.04
CA GLU A 566 -15.33 7.78 3.09
C GLU A 566 -14.01 8.36 3.67
N THR A 567 -13.93 8.58 4.99
CA THR A 567 -12.70 9.08 5.63
C THR A 567 -11.58 8.06 5.54
N ASP A 568 -11.89 6.79 5.84
CA ASP A 568 -10.91 5.71 5.76
C ASP A 568 -10.49 5.45 4.31
N TRP A 569 -11.41 5.62 3.34
CA TRP A 569 -11.07 5.55 1.93
C TRP A 569 -10.04 6.61 1.53
N ARG A 570 -10.24 7.86 1.98
CA ARG A 570 -9.28 8.95 1.73
C ARG A 570 -7.93 8.66 2.37
N LEU A 571 -7.90 8.12 3.60
CA LEU A 571 -6.65 7.70 4.25
C LEU A 571 -5.93 6.59 3.47
N ASN A 572 -6.66 5.61 2.95
CA ASN A 572 -6.10 4.57 2.08
C ASN A 572 -5.54 5.14 0.78
N ILE A 573 -6.21 6.14 0.19
CA ILE A 573 -5.73 6.82 -1.03
C ILE A 573 -4.49 7.67 -0.74
N ASP A 574 -4.47 8.41 0.36
CA ASP A 574 -3.30 9.19 0.77
C ASP A 574 -2.10 8.28 1.03
N LYS A 575 -2.34 7.11 1.61
CA LYS A 575 -1.34 6.06 1.75
C LYS A 575 -0.87 5.53 0.40
N VAL A 576 -1.76 5.14 -0.51
CA VAL A 576 -1.36 4.57 -1.81
C VAL A 576 -0.66 5.60 -2.70
N ILE A 577 -1.23 6.79 -2.86
CA ILE A 577 -0.70 7.81 -3.76
C ILE A 577 0.47 8.57 -3.13
N GLY A 578 0.28 9.06 -1.91
CA GLY A 578 1.25 9.90 -1.19
C GLY A 578 2.39 9.09 -0.59
N GLU A 579 2.10 8.03 0.15
CA GLU A 579 3.16 7.20 0.77
C GLU A 579 3.76 6.22 -0.25
N TRP A 580 2.95 5.39 -0.90
CA TRP A 580 3.46 4.25 -1.66
C TRP A 580 4.01 4.65 -3.03
N PHE A 581 3.24 5.34 -3.87
CA PHE A 581 3.73 5.75 -5.19
C PHE A 581 4.73 6.90 -5.12
N HIS A 582 4.45 7.92 -4.30
CA HIS A 582 5.25 9.14 -4.26
C HIS A 582 6.47 9.05 -3.31
N GLN A 583 6.33 8.50 -2.10
CA GLN A 583 7.47 8.38 -1.18
C GLN A 583 8.27 7.10 -1.42
N GLN A 584 7.66 5.91 -1.34
CA GLN A 584 8.37 4.63 -1.45
C GLN A 584 8.76 4.23 -2.89
N ASP A 585 8.28 5.00 -3.87
CA ASP A 585 8.52 4.83 -5.29
C ASP A 585 8.15 3.41 -5.77
N LEU A 586 6.97 2.94 -5.37
CA LEU A 586 6.38 1.68 -5.88
C LEU A 586 6.06 1.79 -7.37
N ASP A 587 6.23 0.69 -8.11
CA ASP A 587 5.95 0.60 -9.55
C ASP A 587 4.51 0.13 -9.81
N PHE A 588 4.00 -0.77 -8.97
CA PHE A 588 2.65 -1.31 -9.03
C PHE A 588 1.96 -1.28 -7.67
N VAL A 589 0.69 -0.87 -7.62
CA VAL A 589 -0.16 -1.04 -6.44
C VAL A 589 -1.55 -1.52 -6.83
N SER A 590 -2.07 -2.52 -6.11
CA SER A 590 -3.49 -2.88 -6.12
C SER A 590 -4.22 -2.34 -4.88
N LEU A 591 -5.38 -1.72 -5.08
CA LEU A 591 -6.21 -1.08 -4.06
C LEU A 591 -7.66 -1.56 -4.19
N TYR A 592 -8.28 -1.96 -3.09
CA TYR A 592 -9.62 -2.53 -3.08
C TYR A 592 -10.55 -1.76 -2.13
N PHE A 593 -11.81 -1.59 -2.56
CA PHE A 593 -12.93 -1.09 -1.77
C PHE A 593 -14.09 -2.08 -1.88
N GLY A 594 -14.69 -2.47 -0.75
CA GLY A 594 -15.80 -3.44 -0.72
C GLY A 594 -17.18 -2.90 -1.08
N GLU A 595 -17.26 -1.65 -1.54
CA GLU A 595 -18.49 -1.03 -2.03
C GLU A 595 -18.41 -0.80 -3.55
N PRO A 596 -19.55 -0.81 -4.26
CA PRO A 596 -20.93 -0.85 -3.77
C PRO A 596 -21.52 -2.25 -3.46
N ASP A 597 -20.73 -3.33 -3.44
CA ASP A 597 -21.21 -4.70 -3.22
C ASP A 597 -22.04 -4.86 -1.93
N LEU A 598 -21.51 -4.39 -0.79
CA LEU A 598 -22.16 -4.57 0.51
C LEU A 598 -23.51 -3.85 0.59
N ILE A 599 -23.59 -2.60 0.12
CA ILE A 599 -24.87 -1.89 -0.01
C ILE A 599 -25.80 -2.61 -1.00
N GLY A 600 -25.26 -3.15 -2.10
CA GLY A 600 -26.01 -3.96 -3.06
C GLY A 600 -26.63 -5.21 -2.42
N HIS A 601 -25.92 -5.90 -1.54
CA HIS A 601 -26.44 -7.03 -0.79
C HIS A 601 -27.51 -6.62 0.24
N GLU A 602 -27.27 -5.57 1.02
CA GLU A 602 -28.15 -5.15 2.12
C GLU A 602 -29.46 -4.50 1.64
N PHE A 603 -29.35 -3.62 0.63
CA PHE A 603 -30.46 -2.79 0.16
C PHE A 603 -30.99 -3.19 -1.22
N GLY A 604 -30.19 -3.90 -2.02
CA GLY A 604 -30.51 -4.28 -3.39
C GLY A 604 -29.84 -3.34 -4.40
N PRO A 605 -29.55 -3.82 -5.63
CA PRO A 605 -28.83 -3.04 -6.63
C PRO A 605 -29.61 -1.83 -7.17
N ASP A 606 -30.93 -1.81 -7.00
CA ASP A 606 -31.82 -0.75 -7.51
C ASP A 606 -32.25 0.22 -6.40
N SER A 607 -31.60 0.19 -5.23
CA SER A 607 -32.00 0.98 -4.06
C SER A 607 -31.47 2.42 -4.09
N PRO A 608 -32.13 3.37 -3.40
CA PRO A 608 -31.61 4.72 -3.21
C PRO A 608 -30.24 4.76 -2.51
N GLU A 609 -30.00 3.87 -1.54
CA GLU A 609 -28.74 3.75 -0.82
C GLU A 609 -27.58 3.41 -1.77
N ARG A 610 -27.83 2.55 -2.77
CA ARG A 610 -26.84 2.27 -3.83
C ARG A 610 -26.51 3.54 -4.60
N LEU A 611 -27.50 4.37 -4.96
CA LEU A 611 -27.27 5.62 -5.69
C LEU A 611 -26.36 6.58 -4.91
N GLU A 612 -26.60 6.72 -3.59
CA GLU A 612 -25.74 7.53 -2.70
C GLU A 612 -24.31 6.98 -2.62
N MET A 613 -24.16 5.65 -2.57
CA MET A 613 -22.86 5.01 -2.58
C MET A 613 -22.09 5.24 -3.89
N ILE A 614 -22.75 5.20 -5.05
CA ILE A 614 -22.09 5.52 -6.33
C ILE A 614 -21.63 6.99 -6.37
N GLN A 615 -22.41 7.92 -5.82
CA GLN A 615 -21.96 9.31 -5.68
C GLN A 615 -20.73 9.43 -4.78
N GLN A 616 -20.64 8.64 -3.70
CA GLN A 616 -19.45 8.57 -2.87
C GLN A 616 -18.25 8.03 -3.65
N VAL A 617 -18.41 6.93 -4.38
CA VAL A 617 -17.36 6.38 -5.25
C VAL A 617 -16.88 7.43 -6.25
N ASP A 618 -17.78 8.18 -6.89
CA ASP A 618 -17.38 9.24 -7.82
C ASP A 618 -16.55 10.35 -7.13
N ARG A 619 -16.98 10.83 -5.95
CA ARG A 619 -16.19 11.81 -5.16
C ARG A 619 -14.81 11.25 -4.80
N THR A 620 -14.73 9.97 -4.48
CA THR A 620 -13.48 9.26 -4.18
C THR A 620 -12.57 9.19 -5.41
N VAL A 621 -13.11 8.94 -6.60
CA VAL A 621 -12.35 9.03 -7.86
C VAL A 621 -11.84 10.45 -8.09
N GLY A 622 -12.64 11.47 -7.80
CA GLY A 622 -12.17 12.87 -7.81
C GLY A 622 -10.98 13.08 -6.88
N TYR A 623 -11.08 12.61 -5.64
CA TYR A 623 -9.99 12.71 -4.66
C TYR A 623 -8.71 11.98 -5.10
N ILE A 624 -8.82 10.79 -5.70
CA ILE A 624 -7.67 10.07 -6.27
C ILE A 624 -6.97 10.93 -7.32
N ARG A 625 -7.73 11.55 -8.22
CA ARG A 625 -7.17 12.39 -9.29
C ARG A 625 -6.48 13.63 -8.73
N ASP A 626 -7.09 14.27 -7.73
CA ASP A 626 -6.49 15.42 -7.03
C ASP A 626 -5.15 15.02 -6.41
N LYS A 627 -5.08 13.87 -5.72
CA LYS A 627 -3.84 13.38 -5.11
C LYS A 627 -2.76 13.00 -6.13
N VAL A 628 -3.16 12.40 -7.26
CA VAL A 628 -2.24 12.10 -8.35
C VAL A 628 -1.62 13.38 -8.92
N GLN A 629 -2.43 14.43 -9.09
CA GLN A 629 -1.95 15.73 -9.53
C GLN A 629 -1.06 16.40 -8.48
N GLU A 630 -1.50 16.44 -7.22
CA GLU A 630 -0.78 17.02 -6.07
C GLU A 630 0.63 16.44 -5.93
N HIS A 631 0.78 15.13 -6.11
CA HIS A 631 2.05 14.43 -6.01
C HIS A 631 2.87 14.35 -7.30
N GLY A 632 2.44 15.05 -8.37
CA GLY A 632 3.16 15.12 -9.65
C GLY A 632 3.23 13.79 -10.40
N LEU A 633 2.23 12.93 -10.22
CA LEU A 633 2.17 11.59 -10.81
C LEU A 633 1.38 11.54 -12.13
N THR A 634 0.75 12.64 -12.55
CA THR A 634 -0.13 12.71 -13.74
C THR A 634 0.49 12.13 -15.01
N ASP A 635 1.76 12.45 -15.29
CA ASP A 635 2.45 12.00 -16.51
C ASP A 635 3.22 10.67 -16.31
N ARG A 636 3.05 10.02 -15.17
CA ARG A 636 3.85 8.86 -14.75
C ARG A 636 3.06 7.73 -14.12
N LEU A 637 1.75 7.87 -13.95
CA LEU A 637 0.90 6.86 -13.34
C LEU A 637 -0.27 6.53 -14.27
N ASN A 638 -0.33 5.27 -14.68
CA ASN A 638 -1.52 4.66 -15.25
C ASN A 638 -2.45 4.19 -14.13
N ILE A 639 -3.75 4.40 -14.29
CA ILE A 639 -4.79 4.00 -13.34
C ILE A 639 -5.81 3.14 -14.09
N ILE A 640 -6.09 1.97 -13.55
CA ILE A 640 -7.20 1.10 -13.96
C ILE A 640 -8.23 1.10 -12.82
N ILE A 641 -9.46 1.52 -13.10
CA ILE A 641 -10.60 1.39 -12.20
C ILE A 641 -11.55 0.34 -12.79
N THR A 642 -11.86 -0.67 -12.02
CA THR A 642 -12.73 -1.78 -12.43
C THR A 642 -13.55 -2.31 -11.27
N ALA A 643 -14.37 -3.31 -11.54
CA ALA A 643 -14.92 -4.23 -10.55
C ALA A 643 -14.63 -5.67 -10.95
N ASP A 644 -14.99 -6.57 -10.07
CA ASP A 644 -14.87 -8.00 -10.15
C ASP A 644 -16.15 -8.70 -10.65
N HIS A 645 -17.32 -8.16 -10.33
CA HIS A 645 -18.62 -8.56 -10.86
C HIS A 645 -19.65 -7.44 -10.75
N GLY A 646 -20.87 -7.72 -11.22
CA GLY A 646 -22.05 -6.91 -10.94
C GLY A 646 -22.94 -7.51 -9.85
N MET A 647 -24.23 -7.19 -9.86
CA MET A 647 -25.21 -7.53 -8.82
C MET A 647 -26.63 -7.55 -9.39
N THR A 648 -27.47 -8.50 -8.94
CA THR A 648 -28.89 -8.58 -9.34
C THR A 648 -29.82 -8.68 -8.13
N THR A 649 -31.05 -8.20 -8.28
CA THR A 649 -32.08 -8.23 -7.23
C THR A 649 -32.64 -9.64 -7.06
N ILE A 650 -32.52 -10.20 -5.85
CA ILE A 650 -33.08 -11.52 -5.49
C ILE A 650 -34.31 -11.45 -4.57
N LEU A 651 -34.46 -10.37 -3.79
CA LEU A 651 -35.67 -10.14 -2.98
C LEU A 651 -36.68 -9.34 -3.80
N ARG A 652 -37.79 -9.96 -4.19
CA ARG A 652 -38.91 -9.30 -4.89
C ARG A 652 -40.20 -9.50 -4.10
N ASP A 653 -40.98 -8.44 -3.92
CA ASP A 653 -42.24 -8.44 -3.16
C ASP A 653 -42.13 -9.05 -1.75
N GLY A 654 -40.99 -8.83 -1.08
CA GLY A 654 -40.71 -9.35 0.26
C GLY A 654 -40.38 -10.84 0.32
N GLN A 655 -40.18 -11.52 -0.82
CA GLN A 655 -39.79 -12.93 -0.87
C GLN A 655 -38.57 -13.16 -1.78
N VAL A 656 -37.75 -14.15 -1.41
CA VAL A 656 -36.64 -14.64 -2.23
C VAL A 656 -37.07 -15.96 -2.85
N ASN A 657 -36.89 -16.13 -4.15
CA ASN A 657 -37.18 -17.38 -4.84
C ASN A 657 -36.13 -18.43 -4.48
N LYS A 658 -36.55 -19.45 -3.72
CA LYS A 658 -35.66 -20.45 -3.10
C LYS A 658 -35.84 -21.82 -3.71
N ILE A 659 -34.74 -22.40 -4.16
CA ILE A 659 -34.68 -23.80 -4.60
C ILE A 659 -34.18 -24.63 -3.41
N ILE A 660 -35.10 -25.35 -2.74
CA ILE A 660 -34.80 -26.10 -1.51
C ILE A 660 -34.57 -27.57 -1.86
N LEU A 661 -33.32 -28.02 -1.85
CA LEU A 661 -32.94 -29.37 -2.30
C LEU A 661 -33.62 -30.49 -1.50
N SER A 662 -33.81 -30.32 -0.18
CA SER A 662 -34.53 -31.31 0.65
C SER A 662 -35.98 -31.57 0.24
N LYS A 663 -36.59 -30.67 -0.56
CA LYS A 663 -37.95 -30.83 -1.08
C LYS A 663 -37.99 -31.51 -2.46
N ILE A 664 -36.85 -31.76 -3.09
CA ILE A 664 -36.77 -32.39 -4.41
C ILE A 664 -37.03 -33.91 -4.27
N PRO A 665 -38.04 -34.47 -4.96
CA PRO A 665 -38.31 -35.90 -4.92
C PRO A 665 -37.09 -36.74 -5.34
N GLY A 666 -36.76 -37.76 -4.56
CA GLY A 666 -35.65 -38.68 -4.85
C GLY A 666 -34.26 -38.19 -4.43
N PHE A 667 -34.12 -36.92 -4.03
CA PHE A 667 -32.89 -36.40 -3.44
C PHE A 667 -32.84 -36.67 -1.93
N SER A 668 -31.66 -37.01 -1.40
CA SER A 668 -31.46 -37.26 0.02
C SER A 668 -30.06 -36.84 0.46
N PHE A 669 -29.99 -35.99 1.49
CA PHE A 669 -28.71 -35.61 2.11
C PHE A 669 -27.95 -36.79 2.74
N LYS A 670 -28.61 -37.94 2.97
CA LYS A 670 -27.92 -39.16 3.41
C LYS A 670 -26.98 -39.73 2.33
N ASP A 671 -27.19 -39.36 1.07
CA ASP A 671 -26.36 -39.78 -0.06
C ASP A 671 -25.18 -38.82 -0.31
N ILE A 672 -25.07 -37.74 0.45
CA ILE A 672 -24.04 -36.69 0.32
C ILE A 672 -22.95 -36.90 1.38
N GLN A 673 -21.69 -36.80 0.95
CA GLN A 673 -20.51 -36.83 1.81
C GLN A 673 -20.08 -35.42 2.25
N PHE A 674 -20.12 -34.45 1.33
CA PHE A 674 -19.79 -33.04 1.61
C PHE A 674 -20.62 -32.13 0.71
N GLN A 675 -20.93 -30.92 1.18
CA GLN A 675 -21.70 -29.94 0.43
C GLN A 675 -21.22 -28.51 0.66
N LEU A 676 -21.23 -27.71 -0.39
CA LEU A 676 -21.20 -26.26 -0.34
C LEU A 676 -22.56 -25.76 -0.87
N LEU A 677 -23.44 -25.37 0.04
CA LEU A 677 -24.82 -24.92 -0.21
C LEU A 677 -25.14 -23.77 0.74
N ASP A 678 -26.23 -23.06 0.48
CA ASP A 678 -26.77 -21.99 1.34
C ASP A 678 -25.95 -20.68 1.27
N TYR A 679 -25.20 -20.47 0.18
CA TYR A 679 -24.33 -19.30 -0.05
C TYR A 679 -24.64 -18.59 -1.38
N GLY A 680 -25.92 -18.49 -1.76
CA GLY A 680 -26.37 -17.80 -2.97
C GLY A 680 -26.76 -18.74 -4.14
N PRO A 681 -26.44 -18.40 -5.39
CA PRO A 681 -26.92 -19.12 -6.58
C PRO A 681 -26.09 -20.34 -6.99
N LEU A 682 -24.87 -20.48 -6.46
CA LEU A 682 -23.97 -21.60 -6.72
C LEU A 682 -24.06 -22.64 -5.60
N GLY A 683 -24.15 -23.92 -5.98
CA GLY A 683 -24.02 -25.06 -5.08
C GLY A 683 -23.03 -26.10 -5.61
N MET A 684 -22.34 -26.79 -4.72
CA MET A 684 -21.44 -27.89 -5.06
C MET A 684 -21.65 -29.08 -4.12
N LEU A 685 -21.76 -30.29 -4.66
CA LEU A 685 -22.01 -31.51 -3.90
C LEU A 685 -20.97 -32.58 -4.19
N LEU A 686 -20.50 -33.23 -3.13
CA LEU A 686 -19.74 -34.47 -3.16
C LEU A 686 -20.64 -35.62 -2.70
N PRO A 687 -21.17 -36.43 -3.61
CA PRO A 687 -21.91 -37.64 -3.27
C PRO A 687 -21.01 -38.67 -2.58
N LYS A 688 -21.60 -39.54 -1.76
CA LYS A 688 -20.92 -40.73 -1.23
C LYS A 688 -20.54 -41.68 -2.38
N GLU A 689 -19.58 -42.54 -2.12
CA GLU A 689 -19.15 -43.57 -3.07
C GLU A 689 -20.34 -44.36 -3.63
N GLY A 690 -20.38 -44.50 -4.96
CA GLY A 690 -21.48 -45.16 -5.69
C GLY A 690 -22.78 -44.36 -5.83
N MET A 691 -22.92 -43.18 -5.22
CA MET A 691 -24.17 -42.39 -5.22
C MET A 691 -24.23 -41.28 -6.29
N LEU A 692 -23.15 -41.04 -7.04
CA LEU A 692 -23.05 -39.94 -8.01
C LEU A 692 -24.24 -39.89 -8.98
N GLU A 693 -24.51 -40.97 -9.71
CA GLU A 693 -25.59 -41.02 -10.71
C GLU A 693 -26.97 -40.89 -10.08
N LYS A 694 -27.16 -41.42 -8.87
CA LYS A 694 -28.43 -41.34 -8.14
C LYS A 694 -28.73 -39.88 -7.78
N VAL A 695 -27.76 -39.19 -7.20
CA VAL A 695 -27.90 -37.77 -6.81
C VAL A 695 -28.07 -36.89 -8.04
N TYR A 696 -27.25 -37.09 -9.08
CA TYR A 696 -27.32 -36.31 -10.32
C TYR A 696 -28.70 -36.43 -10.99
N LYS A 697 -29.23 -37.66 -11.16
CA LYS A 697 -30.55 -37.88 -11.77
C LYS A 697 -31.71 -37.32 -10.94
N ALA A 698 -31.59 -37.32 -9.61
CA ALA A 698 -32.61 -36.74 -8.75
C ALA A 698 -32.70 -35.21 -8.90
N LEU A 699 -31.57 -34.55 -9.15
CA LEU A 699 -31.49 -33.09 -9.25
C LEU A 699 -31.66 -32.56 -10.68
N LYS A 700 -31.17 -33.29 -11.70
CA LYS A 700 -31.22 -32.83 -13.10
C LYS A 700 -32.66 -32.69 -13.58
N GLY A 701 -33.04 -31.48 -13.98
CA GLY A 701 -34.41 -31.17 -14.44
C GLY A 701 -35.46 -31.16 -13.33
N SER A 702 -35.05 -31.16 -12.06
CA SER A 702 -35.96 -31.16 -10.90
C SER A 702 -36.64 -29.82 -10.64
N HIS A 703 -36.07 -28.72 -11.15
CA HIS A 703 -36.60 -27.38 -11.02
C HIS A 703 -36.28 -26.58 -12.30
N PRO A 704 -37.21 -25.77 -12.84
CA PRO A 704 -37.01 -25.05 -14.11
C PRO A 704 -35.85 -24.04 -14.07
N HIS A 705 -35.56 -23.50 -12.88
CA HIS A 705 -34.49 -22.50 -12.65
C HIS A 705 -33.23 -23.09 -11.99
N LEU A 706 -33.06 -24.42 -12.03
CA LEU A 706 -31.87 -25.10 -11.51
C LEU A 706 -31.15 -25.84 -12.63
N HIS A 707 -29.95 -25.38 -12.94
CA HIS A 707 -29.03 -26.08 -13.83
C HIS A 707 -28.11 -26.98 -13.02
N VAL A 708 -28.07 -28.25 -13.38
CA VAL A 708 -27.28 -29.28 -12.69
C VAL A 708 -26.30 -29.89 -13.66
N TYR A 709 -25.02 -29.84 -13.31
CA TYR A 709 -23.95 -30.37 -14.12
C TYR A 709 -23.13 -31.37 -13.31
N LYS A 710 -22.69 -32.45 -13.94
CA LYS A 710 -21.45 -33.08 -13.50
C LYS A 710 -20.32 -32.14 -13.87
N LYS A 711 -19.25 -32.07 -13.08
CA LYS A 711 -18.16 -31.12 -13.37
C LYS A 711 -17.56 -31.31 -14.77
N GLU A 712 -17.53 -32.54 -15.28
CA GLU A 712 -17.04 -32.88 -16.62
C GLU A 712 -18.01 -32.48 -17.75
N GLU A 713 -19.28 -32.20 -17.41
CA GLU A 713 -20.34 -31.75 -18.32
C GLU A 713 -20.54 -30.23 -18.28
N MET A 714 -19.70 -29.51 -17.54
CA MET A 714 -19.77 -28.04 -17.45
C MET A 714 -19.56 -27.41 -18.85
N PRO A 715 -20.37 -26.41 -19.22
CA PRO A 715 -20.17 -25.67 -20.46
C PRO A 715 -18.73 -25.13 -20.57
N ALA A 716 -18.04 -25.45 -21.68
CA ALA A 716 -16.63 -25.10 -21.86
C ALA A 716 -16.37 -23.59 -21.74
N ARG A 717 -17.32 -22.74 -22.18
CA ARG A 717 -17.22 -21.27 -22.07
C ARG A 717 -17.09 -20.74 -20.64
N LEU A 718 -17.54 -21.52 -19.64
CA LEU A 718 -17.50 -21.11 -18.24
C LEU A 718 -16.12 -21.33 -17.62
N HIS A 719 -15.25 -22.14 -18.24
CA HIS A 719 -13.91 -22.44 -17.72
C HIS A 719 -13.90 -22.82 -16.22
N TYR A 720 -14.84 -23.71 -15.84
CA TYR A 720 -15.11 -24.08 -14.44
C TYR A 720 -15.44 -25.58 -14.30
N GLY A 721 -14.76 -26.44 -15.07
CA GLY A 721 -15.01 -27.90 -15.05
C GLY A 721 -13.81 -28.75 -14.64
N ASN A 722 -12.60 -28.27 -14.92
CA ASN A 722 -11.41 -29.14 -14.95
C ASN A 722 -10.58 -29.15 -13.65
N HIS A 723 -10.80 -28.23 -12.72
CA HIS A 723 -9.96 -28.14 -11.53
C HIS A 723 -10.26 -29.25 -10.49
N PRO A 724 -9.24 -29.88 -9.86
CA PRO A 724 -9.44 -30.93 -8.86
C PRO A 724 -10.23 -30.53 -7.61
N ARG A 725 -10.30 -29.23 -7.30
CA ARG A 725 -11.06 -28.71 -6.14
C ARG A 725 -12.57 -28.67 -6.37
N LEU A 726 -13.02 -28.68 -7.62
CA LEU A 726 -14.45 -28.68 -7.94
C LEU A 726 -15.08 -30.01 -7.52
N LEU A 727 -16.24 -29.93 -6.89
CA LEU A 727 -16.96 -31.14 -6.48
C LEU A 727 -17.69 -31.77 -7.68
N PRO A 728 -17.96 -33.09 -7.64
CA PRO A 728 -18.51 -33.81 -8.79
C PRO A 728 -19.83 -33.28 -9.35
N ILE A 729 -20.71 -32.69 -8.51
CA ILE A 729 -21.98 -32.10 -8.96
C ILE A 729 -21.97 -30.60 -8.65
N ILE A 730 -22.25 -29.79 -9.67
CA ILE A 730 -22.34 -28.33 -9.60
C ILE A 730 -23.78 -27.93 -9.91
N LEU A 731 -24.30 -26.99 -9.11
CA LEU A 731 -25.66 -26.46 -9.17
C LEU A 731 -25.58 -24.97 -9.45
N ILE A 732 -26.31 -24.50 -10.45
CA ILE A 732 -26.35 -23.08 -10.83
C ILE A 732 -27.82 -22.68 -10.95
N ALA A 733 -28.22 -21.66 -10.19
CA ALA A 733 -29.55 -21.07 -10.30
C ALA A 733 -29.59 -19.97 -11.36
N ASP A 734 -30.77 -19.74 -11.95
CA ASP A 734 -31.01 -18.55 -12.78
C ASP A 734 -30.99 -17.27 -11.92
N PRO A 735 -30.65 -16.09 -12.50
CA PRO A 735 -30.79 -14.79 -11.83
C PRO A 735 -32.11 -14.63 -11.08
N GLY A 736 -32.04 -14.23 -9.81
CA GLY A 736 -33.20 -14.11 -8.92
C GLY A 736 -33.54 -15.35 -8.09
N TYR A 737 -32.85 -16.49 -8.29
CA TYR A 737 -33.02 -17.71 -7.52
C TYR A 737 -31.78 -18.07 -6.70
N VAL A 738 -31.98 -18.66 -5.53
CA VAL A 738 -30.90 -19.15 -4.64
C VAL A 738 -31.05 -20.63 -4.30
N VAL A 739 -29.93 -21.33 -4.16
CA VAL A 739 -29.91 -22.78 -3.89
C VAL A 739 -29.69 -23.04 -2.40
N ASN A 740 -30.65 -23.69 -1.75
CA ASN A 740 -30.63 -23.98 -0.32
C ASN A 740 -30.81 -25.47 -0.03
N GLY A 741 -30.24 -25.95 1.08
CA GLY A 741 -30.32 -27.34 1.47
C GLY A 741 -31.62 -27.72 2.20
N PHE A 742 -31.67 -27.43 3.51
CA PHE A 742 -32.78 -27.77 4.39
C PHE A 742 -33.65 -26.56 4.75
N LEU A 743 -33.01 -25.51 5.26
CA LEU A 743 -33.66 -24.27 5.65
C LEU A 743 -33.10 -23.14 4.79
N PRO A 744 -33.93 -22.17 4.40
CA PRO A 744 -33.41 -20.98 3.76
C PRO A 744 -32.69 -20.13 4.79
N LEU A 745 -31.36 -20.10 4.72
CA LEU A 745 -30.50 -19.34 5.65
C LEU A 745 -29.94 -18.07 5.02
N HIS A 746 -29.96 -17.96 3.68
CA HIS A 746 -29.48 -16.80 2.93
C HIS A 746 -30.61 -15.79 2.71
N TYR A 747 -30.46 -14.60 3.30
CA TYR A 747 -31.42 -13.49 3.19
C TYR A 747 -30.67 -12.19 2.89
N VAL A 748 -30.44 -11.95 1.60
CA VAL A 748 -29.92 -10.68 1.07
C VAL A 748 -30.91 -10.15 0.03
N LYS A 749 -30.84 -8.85 -0.28
CA LYS A 749 -31.73 -8.22 -1.25
C LYS A 749 -31.15 -8.25 -2.67
N GLY A 750 -29.85 -8.04 -2.78
CA GLY A 750 -29.05 -8.29 -3.99
C GLY A 750 -28.15 -9.51 -3.81
N ASP A 751 -27.85 -10.21 -4.91
CA ASP A 751 -26.86 -11.29 -4.91
C ASP A 751 -26.10 -11.36 -6.26
N HIS A 752 -25.00 -12.10 -6.25
CA HIS A 752 -24.15 -12.34 -7.41
C HIS A 752 -23.64 -13.80 -7.41
N GLY A 753 -22.80 -14.15 -8.40
CA GLY A 753 -22.32 -15.52 -8.62
C GLY A 753 -23.14 -16.33 -9.64
N PHE A 754 -23.95 -15.64 -10.44
CA PHE A 754 -24.71 -16.22 -11.54
C PHE A 754 -23.81 -16.48 -12.76
N ASP A 755 -24.42 -16.95 -13.85
CA ASP A 755 -23.73 -17.11 -15.13
C ASP A 755 -23.15 -15.76 -15.59
N ASN A 756 -21.90 -15.78 -16.06
CA ASN A 756 -21.18 -14.58 -16.45
C ASN A 756 -21.66 -13.98 -17.78
N GLU A 757 -22.62 -14.60 -18.48
CA GLU A 757 -23.34 -13.99 -19.62
C GLU A 757 -24.41 -12.98 -19.19
N ALA A 758 -24.94 -13.07 -17.96
CA ALA A 758 -25.95 -12.14 -17.48
C ALA A 758 -25.41 -10.70 -17.47
N MET A 759 -26.18 -9.76 -18.01
CA MET A 759 -25.76 -8.35 -18.07
C MET A 759 -25.60 -7.75 -16.67
N GLU A 760 -26.40 -8.21 -15.72
CA GLU A 760 -26.34 -7.80 -14.32
C GLU A 760 -25.03 -8.21 -13.65
N MET A 761 -24.30 -9.19 -14.18
CA MET A 761 -23.02 -9.63 -13.64
C MET A 761 -21.83 -8.88 -14.26
N LYS A 762 -22.04 -8.03 -15.28
CA LYS A 762 -20.95 -7.30 -15.93
C LYS A 762 -20.44 -6.17 -15.05
N ALA A 763 -19.13 -5.95 -15.08
CA ALA A 763 -18.41 -4.97 -14.28
C ALA A 763 -18.12 -3.67 -15.05
N LEU A 764 -17.93 -2.58 -14.31
CA LEU A 764 -17.36 -1.33 -14.81
C LEU A 764 -15.88 -1.53 -15.22
N PHE A 765 -15.41 -0.83 -16.26
CA PHE A 765 -13.97 -0.73 -16.58
C PHE A 765 -13.60 0.62 -17.21
N ARG A 766 -12.71 1.37 -16.53
CA ARG A 766 -12.20 2.67 -16.96
C ARG A 766 -10.69 2.76 -16.74
N VAL A 767 -9.99 3.41 -17.65
CA VAL A 767 -8.53 3.58 -17.58
C VAL A 767 -8.13 5.02 -17.91
N VAL A 768 -7.08 5.52 -17.27
CA VAL A 768 -6.50 6.84 -17.54
C VAL A 768 -5.01 6.82 -17.24
N GLY A 769 -4.23 7.62 -17.97
CA GLY A 769 -2.79 7.70 -17.76
C GLY A 769 -2.03 8.00 -19.05
N PRO A 770 -0.69 8.14 -18.96
CA PRO A 770 0.16 8.48 -20.09
C PRO A 770 0.11 7.46 -21.24
N ASP A 771 -0.17 6.19 -20.97
CA ASP A 771 -0.16 5.13 -21.99
C ASP A 771 -1.54 4.89 -22.65
N PHE A 772 -2.59 5.56 -22.19
CA PHE A 772 -3.94 5.37 -22.72
C PHE A 772 -4.37 6.48 -23.68
N GLN A 773 -5.10 6.10 -24.73
CA GLN A 773 -5.77 7.06 -25.60
C GLN A 773 -6.80 7.86 -24.82
N LYS A 774 -7.01 9.12 -25.22
CA LYS A 774 -8.01 10.00 -24.60
C LYS A 774 -9.36 9.87 -25.31
N ASN A 775 -10.44 9.97 -24.53
CA ASN A 775 -11.83 9.92 -24.97
C ASN A 775 -12.14 8.69 -25.85
N ARG A 776 -11.61 7.53 -25.47
CA ARG A 776 -11.76 6.29 -26.25
C ARG A 776 -12.79 5.37 -25.59
N VAL A 777 -13.85 5.05 -26.32
CA VAL A 777 -14.79 3.98 -25.93
C VAL A 777 -14.46 2.74 -26.76
N VAL A 778 -14.43 1.59 -26.11
CA VAL A 778 -14.11 0.31 -26.75
C VAL A 778 -15.16 -0.76 -26.49
N ASP A 779 -15.13 -1.80 -27.31
CA ASP A 779 -15.98 -2.97 -27.17
C ASP A 779 -15.74 -3.68 -25.82
N PRO A 780 -16.66 -4.56 -25.37
CA PRO A 780 -16.49 -5.28 -24.12
C PRO A 780 -15.17 -6.05 -24.05
N ILE A 781 -14.61 -6.14 -22.85
CA ILE A 781 -13.40 -6.92 -22.56
C ILE A 781 -13.69 -8.02 -21.55
N ASP A 782 -12.80 -8.99 -21.41
CA ASP A 782 -12.87 -10.01 -20.36
C ASP A 782 -11.85 -9.68 -19.25
N LEU A 783 -12.22 -9.88 -17.98
CA LEU A 783 -11.33 -9.58 -16.85
C LEU A 783 -10.02 -10.40 -16.87
N VAL A 784 -10.02 -11.54 -17.57
CA VAL A 784 -8.82 -12.37 -17.77
C VAL A 784 -7.75 -11.65 -18.59
N ASP A 785 -8.13 -10.71 -19.47
CA ASP A 785 -7.20 -9.95 -20.32
C ASP A 785 -6.47 -8.84 -19.56
N VAL A 786 -6.97 -8.44 -18.39
CA VAL A 786 -6.43 -7.32 -17.59
C VAL A 786 -5.01 -7.62 -17.14
N TYR A 787 -4.67 -8.87 -16.80
CA TYR A 787 -3.30 -9.25 -16.44
C TYR A 787 -2.30 -8.95 -17.56
N ALA A 788 -2.62 -9.35 -18.79
CA ALA A 788 -1.76 -9.11 -19.95
C ALA A 788 -1.58 -7.61 -20.21
N LEU A 789 -2.64 -6.82 -20.04
CA LEU A 789 -2.58 -5.36 -20.09
C LEU A 789 -1.66 -4.79 -19.00
N MET A 790 -1.80 -5.23 -17.75
CA MET A 790 -0.97 -4.76 -16.64
C MET A 790 0.51 -5.11 -16.86
N CYS A 791 0.81 -6.32 -17.33
CA CYS A 791 2.18 -6.71 -17.69
C CYS A 791 2.77 -5.81 -18.78
N HIS A 792 1.99 -5.49 -19.81
CA HIS A 792 2.41 -4.60 -20.88
C HIS A 792 2.73 -3.19 -20.36
N LEU A 793 1.83 -2.60 -19.55
CA LEU A 793 2.00 -1.26 -18.98
C LEU A 793 3.23 -1.16 -18.06
N LEU A 794 3.54 -2.24 -17.34
CA LEU A 794 4.71 -2.31 -16.46
C LEU A 794 6.00 -2.70 -17.21
N GLY A 795 5.92 -3.06 -18.50
CA GLY A 795 7.05 -3.52 -19.28
C GLY A 795 7.67 -4.84 -18.78
N ILE A 796 6.85 -5.73 -18.23
CA ILE A 796 7.28 -7.02 -17.69
C ILE A 796 6.77 -8.20 -18.52
N HIS A 797 7.50 -9.32 -18.47
CA HIS A 797 7.07 -10.55 -19.11
C HIS A 797 5.95 -11.21 -18.30
N PRO A 798 4.80 -11.52 -18.91
CA PRO A 798 3.72 -12.19 -18.20
C PRO A 798 4.10 -13.64 -17.86
N GLU A 799 3.57 -14.16 -16.75
CA GLU A 799 3.52 -15.60 -16.51
C GLU A 799 2.59 -16.29 -17.52
N ILE A 800 2.54 -17.62 -17.51
CA ILE A 800 1.53 -18.36 -18.29
C ILE A 800 0.15 -17.88 -17.86
N ASN A 801 -0.62 -17.38 -18.82
CA ASN A 801 -1.95 -16.84 -18.62
C ASN A 801 -2.84 -17.15 -19.83
N ASP A 802 -4.14 -17.03 -19.63
CA ASP A 802 -5.19 -17.33 -20.60
C ASP A 802 -5.74 -16.05 -21.29
N GLY A 803 -5.29 -14.87 -20.85
CA GLY A 803 -5.68 -13.58 -21.40
C GLY A 803 -4.83 -13.10 -22.59
N HIS A 804 -5.36 -12.16 -23.36
CA HIS A 804 -4.73 -11.64 -24.56
C HIS A 804 -4.68 -10.11 -24.60
N LEU A 805 -3.47 -9.56 -24.71
CA LEU A 805 -3.26 -8.11 -24.88
C LEU A 805 -3.97 -7.56 -26.12
N ASP A 806 -4.18 -8.36 -27.17
CA ASP A 806 -4.87 -7.92 -28.38
C ASP A 806 -6.29 -7.41 -28.12
N ASN A 807 -6.93 -7.92 -27.06
CA ASN A 807 -8.27 -7.51 -26.64
C ASN A 807 -8.29 -6.15 -25.93
N THR A 808 -7.14 -5.62 -25.51
CA THR A 808 -7.04 -4.35 -24.76
C THR A 808 -6.08 -3.34 -25.38
N LYS A 809 -5.18 -3.77 -26.28
CA LYS A 809 -4.13 -2.91 -26.89
C LYS A 809 -4.68 -1.68 -27.60
N HIS A 810 -5.91 -1.75 -28.11
CA HIS A 810 -6.54 -0.68 -28.85
C HIS A 810 -7.02 0.47 -27.94
N MET A 811 -6.89 0.34 -26.61
CA MET A 811 -7.01 1.43 -25.64
C MET A 811 -5.71 2.23 -25.50
N LEU A 812 -4.56 1.70 -25.93
CA LEU A 812 -3.24 2.28 -25.72
C LEU A 812 -2.86 3.29 -26.81
N VAL A 813 -2.05 4.30 -26.48
CA VAL A 813 -1.50 5.22 -27.47
C VAL A 813 -0.52 4.47 -28.39
N ASN A 814 -0.58 4.76 -29.70
CA ASN A 814 0.38 4.24 -30.67
C ASN A 814 1.74 4.95 -30.46
N THR A 815 2.57 4.44 -29.56
CA THR A 815 3.99 4.81 -29.50
C THR A 815 4.72 3.90 -30.48
N GLY A 816 5.43 4.46 -31.46
CA GLY A 816 6.11 3.72 -32.53
C GLY A 816 7.32 2.92 -32.04
N GLY A 817 7.08 1.90 -31.21
CA GLY A 817 8.09 1.11 -30.49
C GLY A 817 8.05 -0.39 -30.75
N ASP A 818 7.33 -0.87 -31.77
CA ASP A 818 7.45 -2.26 -32.24
C ASP A 818 8.78 -2.46 -32.99
N ASN A 819 9.87 -2.59 -32.23
CA ASN A 819 11.18 -2.99 -32.72
C ASN A 819 11.73 -4.22 -31.98
N ASN A 820 10.87 -5.11 -31.49
CA ASN A 820 11.23 -6.46 -31.09
C ASN A 820 10.08 -7.44 -31.33
N SER A 821 9.76 -7.65 -32.61
CA SER A 821 9.13 -8.90 -33.02
C SER A 821 10.26 -9.84 -33.48
N PRO A 822 10.40 -11.06 -32.93
CA PRO A 822 11.38 -12.00 -33.44
C PRO A 822 10.93 -12.39 -34.86
N THR A 823 11.73 -11.99 -35.85
CA THR A 823 11.61 -12.42 -37.23
C THR A 823 11.69 -13.94 -37.30
N SER A 824 10.54 -14.62 -37.37
CA SER A 824 10.47 -15.98 -37.85
C SER A 824 10.42 -15.93 -39.38
N THR A 825 11.56 -16.21 -40.01
CA THR A 825 11.65 -16.48 -41.44
C THR A 825 10.80 -17.72 -41.76
N CYS A 826 9.74 -17.52 -42.55
CA CYS A 826 8.99 -18.61 -43.16
C CYS A 826 9.68 -19.03 -44.47
N PRO A 827 9.99 -20.32 -44.68
CA PRO A 827 10.47 -20.79 -45.98
C PRO A 827 9.29 -21.16 -46.90
N THR A 828 9.19 -20.43 -48.01
CA THR A 828 8.75 -20.85 -49.36
C THR A 828 7.47 -21.69 -49.52
N ALA A 829 6.47 -21.07 -50.16
CA ALA A 829 5.26 -21.65 -50.78
C ALA A 829 5.58 -22.69 -51.91
N PRO A 830 4.64 -23.50 -52.48
CA PRO A 830 3.38 -23.04 -53.08
C PRO A 830 2.15 -23.98 -53.00
N THR A 831 0.93 -23.41 -53.03
CA THR A 831 -0.15 -23.79 -53.98
C THR A 831 -1.35 -22.84 -53.85
N CYS A 832 -1.67 -22.17 -54.96
CA CYS A 832 -2.91 -21.42 -55.20
C CYS A 832 -4.07 -22.38 -55.52
N ILE A 833 -5.34 -21.98 -55.34
CA ILE A 833 -6.33 -21.62 -56.38
C ILE A 833 -7.67 -21.16 -55.71
N PRO A 834 -8.50 -20.32 -56.36
CA PRO A 834 -9.36 -19.31 -55.73
C PRO A 834 -10.88 -19.54 -55.92
N HIS A 835 -11.74 -18.84 -55.15
CA HIS A 835 -13.10 -18.50 -55.62
C HIS A 835 -13.65 -17.21 -55.00
N CYS A 836 -13.80 -16.21 -55.86
CA CYS A 836 -14.71 -15.08 -55.74
C CYS A 836 -16.00 -15.45 -56.51
N HIS A 837 -17.19 -15.19 -55.97
CA HIS A 837 -18.46 -14.91 -56.68
C HIS A 837 -19.65 -14.97 -55.69
N TYR A 838 -20.07 -13.85 -55.09
CA TYR A 838 -21.43 -13.68 -54.52
C TYR A 838 -21.78 -12.20 -54.27
N TRP A 839 -21.37 -11.27 -55.14
CA TRP A 839 -21.63 -9.82 -54.94
C TRP A 839 -22.65 -9.18 -55.89
N ASP A 840 -22.98 -9.79 -57.04
CA ASP A 840 -23.84 -9.12 -58.03
C ASP A 840 -25.34 -9.44 -57.94
N THR A 841 -25.76 -10.39 -57.10
CA THR A 841 -27.19 -10.75 -56.95
C THR A 841 -27.91 -9.90 -55.89
N CYS A 842 -27.19 -9.39 -54.87
CA CYS A 842 -27.79 -8.64 -53.75
C CYS A 842 -28.18 -7.19 -54.11
N LEU A 843 -27.48 -6.57 -55.07
CA LEU A 843 -27.68 -5.15 -55.42
C LEU A 843 -28.98 -4.88 -56.21
N THR A 844 -29.56 -5.90 -56.84
CA THR A 844 -30.81 -5.76 -57.60
C THR A 844 -32.05 -5.85 -56.70
N ILE A 845 -31.97 -6.59 -55.59
CA ILE A 845 -33.07 -6.76 -54.62
C ILE A 845 -33.21 -5.52 -53.73
N ILE A 846 -32.10 -4.90 -53.33
CA ILE A 846 -32.08 -3.69 -52.48
C ILE A 846 -32.67 -2.47 -53.22
N ARG A 847 -32.48 -2.37 -54.55
CA ARG A 847 -33.07 -1.29 -55.35
C ARG A 847 -34.60 -1.40 -55.50
N PHE A 848 -35.18 -2.59 -55.35
CA PHE A 848 -36.63 -2.77 -55.47
C PHE A 848 -37.38 -2.43 -54.16
N ILE A 849 -36.75 -2.70 -53.01
CA ILE A 849 -37.31 -2.44 -51.67
C ILE A 849 -37.28 -0.94 -51.32
N THR A 850 -36.22 -0.23 -51.74
CA THR A 850 -36.02 1.19 -51.41
C THR A 850 -37.04 2.13 -52.09
N VAL A 851 -37.65 1.71 -53.21
CA VAL A 851 -38.58 2.56 -54.00
C VAL A 851 -40.02 2.47 -53.49
N LYS A 852 -40.45 1.37 -52.85
CA LYS A 852 -41.80 1.26 -52.28
C LYS A 852 -41.93 1.80 -50.85
N PHE A 853 -40.86 1.74 -50.06
CA PHE A 853 -40.88 2.26 -48.67
C PHE A 853 -40.96 3.79 -48.59
N HIS A 854 -40.67 4.50 -49.69
CA HIS A 854 -40.71 5.96 -49.74
C HIS A 854 -42.12 6.56 -49.92
N PHE A 855 -43.15 5.74 -50.20
CA PHE A 855 -44.48 6.24 -50.59
C PHE A 855 -45.56 6.19 -49.50
N HIS A 856 -45.31 5.65 -48.29
CA HIS A 856 -46.38 5.46 -47.28
C HIS A 856 -46.17 6.01 -45.86
N CYS A 857 -44.97 6.46 -45.45
CA CYS A 857 -44.77 6.96 -44.07
C CYS A 857 -44.04 8.32 -43.99
N GLY A 858 -44.22 9.18 -44.98
CA GLY A 858 -43.52 10.47 -45.07
C GLY A 858 -44.34 11.66 -44.56
N GLN A 859 -44.22 12.01 -43.28
CA GLN A 859 -44.18 13.42 -42.80
C GLN A 859 -44.04 13.55 -41.27
N HIS A 860 -44.48 12.57 -40.47
CA HIS A 860 -44.52 12.73 -39.00
C HIS A 860 -43.18 12.51 -38.29
N TYR A 861 -42.31 11.62 -38.78
CA TYR A 861 -41.05 11.29 -38.10
C TYR A 861 -39.90 12.28 -38.37
N TYR A 862 -39.95 13.02 -39.49
CA TYR A 862 -38.92 14.00 -39.83
C TYR A 862 -38.93 15.24 -38.92
N THR A 863 -40.10 15.57 -38.36
CA THR A 863 -40.28 16.71 -37.45
C THR A 863 -39.76 16.40 -36.04
N TYR A 864 -39.98 15.17 -35.54
CA TYR A 864 -39.42 14.71 -34.27
C TYR A 864 -37.89 14.59 -34.31
N PHE A 865 -37.36 14.11 -35.43
CA PHE A 865 -35.90 14.01 -35.62
C PHE A 865 -35.22 15.39 -35.68
N ARG A 866 -35.89 16.44 -36.20
CA ARG A 866 -35.38 17.81 -36.14
C ARG A 866 -35.50 18.46 -34.76
N ALA A 867 -36.53 18.13 -33.97
CA ALA A 867 -36.67 18.62 -32.60
C ALA A 867 -35.56 18.02 -31.70
N PHE A 868 -35.31 16.72 -31.85
CA PHE A 868 -34.23 16.01 -31.15
C PHE A 868 -32.83 16.53 -31.50
N LEU A 869 -32.59 16.92 -32.76
CA LEU A 869 -31.33 17.51 -33.19
C LEU A 869 -31.20 19.02 -32.92
N SER A 870 -32.30 19.69 -32.54
CA SER A 870 -32.28 21.10 -32.13
C SER A 870 -31.91 21.29 -30.66
N GLU A 871 -32.04 20.25 -29.83
CA GLU A 871 -31.61 20.24 -28.41
C GLU A 871 -30.13 19.85 -28.25
N LEU A 872 -29.52 19.24 -29.26
CA LEU A 872 -28.08 18.92 -29.32
C LEU A 872 -27.35 20.00 -30.14
N ASN A 873 -26.79 20.99 -29.44
CA ASN A 873 -26.22 22.24 -29.96
C ASN A 873 -25.28 22.13 -31.22
N THR A 874 -25.20 23.25 -31.94
CA THR A 874 -25.00 23.53 -33.39
C THR A 874 -23.75 23.05 -34.16
N SER A 875 -23.07 21.95 -33.79
CA SER A 875 -21.73 21.66 -34.39
C SER A 875 -21.54 20.33 -35.13
N TYR A 876 -22.56 19.49 -35.32
CA TYR A 876 -22.36 18.21 -36.04
C TYR A 876 -22.93 18.23 -37.47
N LYS A 877 -22.04 18.00 -38.46
CA LYS A 877 -22.38 17.75 -39.87
C LYS A 877 -22.93 16.33 -40.04
N VAL A 878 -24.06 16.22 -40.74
CA VAL A 878 -24.78 14.98 -41.06
C VAL A 878 -23.90 14.05 -41.94
N PRO A 879 -23.70 12.76 -41.57
CA PRO A 879 -22.99 11.77 -42.39
C PRO A 879 -23.71 11.40 -43.69
N SER A 880 -22.95 10.96 -44.68
CA SER A 880 -23.47 10.70 -46.03
C SER A 880 -24.28 9.40 -46.14
N ARG A 881 -25.19 9.38 -47.12
CA ARG A 881 -26.25 8.38 -47.35
C ARG A 881 -25.80 6.91 -47.41
N GLY A 882 -24.51 6.63 -47.57
CA GLY A 882 -23.94 5.28 -47.62
C GLY A 882 -23.77 4.60 -46.26
N GLU A 883 -23.38 5.34 -45.22
CA GLU A 883 -23.08 4.77 -43.88
C GLU A 883 -24.32 4.32 -43.10
N VAL A 884 -25.50 4.84 -43.46
CA VAL A 884 -26.78 4.53 -42.79
C VAL A 884 -27.28 3.13 -43.15
N SER A 885 -26.92 2.61 -44.34
CA SER A 885 -27.57 1.39 -44.88
C SER A 885 -27.00 0.06 -44.35
N GLU A 886 -25.72 0.00 -43.97
CA GLU A 886 -25.09 -1.26 -43.51
C GLU A 886 -25.04 -1.41 -41.98
N ARG A 887 -24.94 -0.31 -41.22
CA ARG A 887 -24.76 -0.38 -39.75
C ARG A 887 -26.02 -0.14 -38.92
N PHE A 888 -26.99 0.61 -39.44
CA PHE A 888 -28.11 1.10 -38.63
C PHE A 888 -29.43 0.38 -38.89
N LEU A 889 -29.67 -0.15 -40.10
CA LEU A 889 -30.93 -0.83 -40.41
C LEU A 889 -31.24 -2.07 -39.54
N PRO A 890 -30.27 -2.97 -39.25
CA PRO A 890 -30.54 -4.12 -38.38
C PRO A 890 -30.91 -3.71 -36.95
N LYS A 891 -30.22 -2.70 -36.39
CA LYS A 891 -30.47 -2.18 -35.04
C LYS A 891 -31.77 -1.38 -34.94
N MET A 892 -32.17 -0.70 -36.00
CA MET A 892 -33.48 -0.05 -36.08
C MET A 892 -34.62 -1.08 -36.18
N TYR A 893 -34.39 -2.22 -36.84
CA TYR A 893 -35.36 -3.31 -36.92
C TYR A 893 -35.56 -3.98 -35.55
N GLU A 894 -34.47 -4.20 -34.79
CA GLU A 894 -34.54 -4.72 -33.41
C GLU A 894 -35.22 -3.73 -32.45
N ALA A 895 -34.92 -2.43 -32.55
CA ALA A 895 -35.56 -1.40 -31.73
C ALA A 895 -37.06 -1.25 -32.04
N ALA A 896 -37.45 -1.37 -33.31
CA ALA A 896 -38.85 -1.35 -33.71
C ALA A 896 -39.61 -2.59 -33.22
N LEU A 897 -38.99 -3.79 -33.28
CA LEU A 897 -39.55 -5.02 -32.74
C LEU A 897 -39.70 -4.98 -31.21
N LEU A 898 -38.74 -4.36 -30.52
CA LEU A 898 -38.78 -4.19 -29.07
C LEU A 898 -39.90 -3.24 -28.66
N ASN A 899 -40.04 -2.08 -29.32
CA ASN A 899 -41.14 -1.15 -29.06
C ASN A 899 -42.51 -1.77 -29.39
N LEU A 900 -42.63 -2.54 -30.47
CA LEU A 900 -43.88 -3.21 -30.81
C LEU A 900 -44.29 -4.26 -29.75
N LYS A 901 -43.30 -4.95 -29.16
CA LYS A 901 -43.53 -5.87 -28.03
C LYS A 901 -43.97 -5.13 -26.77
N THR A 902 -43.37 -3.97 -26.49
CA THR A 902 -43.72 -3.16 -25.32
C THR A 902 -45.13 -2.58 -25.46
N GLU A 903 -45.48 -2.04 -26.64
CA GLU A 903 -46.84 -1.52 -26.90
C GLU A 903 -47.90 -2.63 -26.85
N LEU A 904 -47.61 -3.84 -27.35
CA LEU A 904 -48.52 -4.99 -27.22
C LEU A 904 -48.70 -5.42 -25.75
N GLN A 905 -47.64 -5.37 -24.94
CA GLN A 905 -47.70 -5.67 -23.50
C GLN A 905 -48.49 -4.60 -22.74
N GLU A 906 -48.38 -3.33 -23.12
CA GLU A 906 -49.16 -2.24 -22.52
C GLU A 906 -50.66 -2.34 -22.87
N VAL A 907 -51.00 -2.76 -24.09
CA VAL A 907 -52.39 -3.02 -24.50
C VAL A 907 -52.99 -4.23 -23.76
N GLU A 908 -52.20 -5.29 -23.57
CA GLU A 908 -52.62 -6.49 -22.82
C GLU A 908 -52.79 -6.18 -21.32
N TYR A 909 -51.91 -5.34 -20.76
CA TYR A 909 -51.98 -4.87 -19.37
C TYR A 909 -53.17 -3.95 -19.12
N ALA A 910 -53.46 -3.02 -20.03
CA ALA A 910 -54.62 -2.11 -19.94
C ALA A 910 -55.98 -2.85 -20.09
N ALA A 911 -56.03 -3.89 -20.92
CA ALA A 911 -57.24 -4.73 -21.07
C ALA A 911 -57.54 -5.59 -19.83
N LEU A 912 -56.52 -5.94 -19.04
CA LEU A 912 -56.64 -6.76 -17.82
C LEU A 912 -56.92 -5.94 -16.55
N THR A 913 -56.60 -4.64 -16.55
CA THR A 913 -56.69 -3.77 -15.37
C THR A 913 -57.92 -2.86 -15.36
N GLY A 914 -58.67 -2.77 -16.47
CA GLY A 914 -59.95 -2.06 -16.53
C GLY A 914 -59.85 -0.53 -16.45
N ASP A 915 -58.64 0.01 -16.47
CA ASP A 915 -58.42 1.46 -16.49
C ASP A 915 -58.48 1.98 -17.93
N GLY A 916 -59.65 2.53 -18.28
CA GLY A 916 -59.72 3.64 -19.23
C GLY A 916 -59.94 3.33 -20.71
N TRP A 917 -60.88 2.44 -21.08
CA TRP A 917 -61.59 2.53 -22.36
C TRP A 917 -63.06 2.11 -22.18
N THR A 918 -64.00 2.94 -22.65
CA THR A 918 -65.45 2.65 -22.57
C THR A 918 -65.89 1.77 -23.75
N SER A 919 -66.17 0.51 -23.44
CA SER A 919 -66.79 -0.54 -24.27
C SER A 919 -65.84 -1.51 -24.98
N THR A 920 -66.12 -2.81 -24.79
CA THR A 920 -65.40 -3.97 -25.35
C THR A 920 -65.45 -4.06 -26.89
N ALA A 921 -66.20 -3.18 -27.57
CA ALA A 921 -66.31 -3.15 -29.02
C ALA A 921 -65.11 -2.46 -29.71
N GLU A 922 -64.50 -1.44 -29.09
CA GLU A 922 -63.37 -0.69 -29.68
C GLU A 922 -62.04 -1.46 -29.59
N VAL A 923 -61.87 -2.29 -28.55
CA VAL A 923 -60.68 -3.14 -28.38
C VAL A 923 -60.65 -4.28 -29.40
N SER A 924 -61.80 -4.91 -29.68
CA SER A 924 -61.91 -5.95 -30.72
C SER A 924 -61.62 -5.38 -32.10
N GLN A 925 -62.16 -4.21 -32.42
CA GLN A 925 -62.00 -3.62 -33.75
C GLN A 925 -60.56 -3.15 -34.02
N THR A 926 -59.84 -2.71 -32.98
CA THR A 926 -58.42 -2.30 -33.09
C THR A 926 -57.50 -3.53 -33.14
N GLY A 927 -57.77 -4.56 -32.34
CA GLY A 927 -57.03 -5.83 -32.38
C GLY A 927 -57.19 -6.58 -33.71
N ASP A 928 -58.40 -6.60 -34.26
CA ASP A 928 -58.69 -7.25 -35.55
C ASP A 928 -58.02 -6.53 -36.73
N ASN A 929 -57.92 -5.19 -36.69
CA ASN A 929 -57.21 -4.40 -37.71
C ASN A 929 -55.68 -4.61 -37.65
N ILE A 930 -55.10 -4.66 -36.44
CA ILE A 930 -53.66 -4.92 -36.25
C ILE A 930 -53.31 -6.36 -36.63
N ALA A 931 -54.15 -7.34 -36.28
CA ALA A 931 -53.96 -8.73 -36.70
C ALA A 931 -54.10 -8.91 -38.22
N ALA A 932 -55.00 -8.17 -38.88
CA ALA A 932 -55.15 -8.17 -40.33
C ALA A 932 -53.93 -7.54 -41.03
N GLU A 933 -53.38 -6.43 -40.51
CA GLU A 933 -52.17 -5.80 -41.06
C GLU A 933 -50.92 -6.67 -40.85
N ILE A 934 -50.79 -7.32 -39.69
CA ILE A 934 -49.69 -8.27 -39.41
C ILE A 934 -49.83 -9.53 -40.30
N GLY A 935 -51.05 -10.05 -40.46
CA GLY A 935 -51.34 -11.18 -41.35
C GLY A 935 -50.98 -10.87 -42.81
N GLN A 936 -51.36 -9.70 -43.31
CA GLN A 936 -51.02 -9.23 -44.66
C GLN A 936 -49.51 -9.05 -44.83
N CYS A 937 -48.82 -8.53 -43.80
CA CYS A 937 -47.38 -8.33 -43.82
C CYS A 937 -46.58 -9.66 -43.77
N LEU A 938 -47.11 -10.68 -43.09
CA LEU A 938 -46.52 -12.02 -43.04
C LEU A 938 -46.79 -12.84 -44.32
N GLU A 939 -47.97 -12.68 -44.94
CA GLU A 939 -48.27 -13.29 -46.25
C GLU A 939 -47.43 -12.68 -47.37
N ASP A 940 -47.19 -11.36 -47.34
CA ASP A 940 -46.32 -10.66 -48.28
C ASP A 940 -44.83 -11.07 -48.11
N PHE A 941 -44.41 -11.45 -46.90
CA PHE A 941 -43.08 -12.02 -46.63
C PHE A 941 -42.98 -13.52 -46.97
N SER A 942 -44.09 -14.26 -46.94
CA SER A 942 -44.16 -15.69 -47.23
C SER A 942 -44.41 -16.00 -48.72
N LEU A 943 -43.69 -15.33 -49.63
CA LEU A 943 -43.60 -15.75 -51.04
C LEU A 943 -42.30 -16.50 -51.33
N LYS A 944 -42.38 -17.80 -51.06
CA LYS A 944 -41.65 -18.94 -51.67
C LYS A 944 -40.21 -19.21 -51.22
N GLY A 945 -40.11 -19.91 -50.08
CA GLY A 945 -39.85 -21.36 -50.12
C GLY A 945 -38.40 -21.85 -50.04
N LYS A 946 -38.15 -22.57 -48.93
CA LYS A 946 -37.04 -23.49 -48.61
C LYS A 946 -35.69 -22.85 -48.28
N VAL A 947 -35.23 -23.06 -47.05
CA VAL A 947 -34.08 -23.95 -46.75
C VAL A 947 -34.33 -24.60 -45.38
N GLU A 948 -34.30 -25.94 -45.36
CA GLU A 948 -34.17 -26.81 -44.18
C GLU A 948 -32.80 -26.66 -43.51
#